data_AF-A0A8T5KHN1-F1
#
_entry.id   AF-A0A8T5KHN1-F1
#
_cell.length_a   1.000
_cell.length_b   1.000
_cell.length_c   1.000
_cell.angle_alpha   90.00
_cell.angle_beta   90.00
_cell.angle_gamma   90.00
#
_symmetry.space_group_name_H-M   'P 1'
#
loop_
_entity.id
_entity.type
_entity.pdbx_description
1 polymer ?
#
loop_
_entity_poly.entity_id
_entity_poly.type
_entity_poly.pdbx_seq_one_letter_code
_entity_poly.pdbx_strand_id
1 'polypeptide(L)'
;AIDAARCASRIGADEVMVLYRRTQSEMPAYAEDVEHAESEGIEFNFLVNPVKFIGENGKITSIECVKMELGEPDESGRRRPIPIEGSEFIIDVDSAVLAIGQMIDRDSVPKDVEVSDRNTVVTDSLTKETSHPQIFACGDIELGPASVIEAIGGAKDAAESIHRYLREEDIRAGRDDPVIKAENIPTEGFDIDARQVMPLYRVSDISDDFSETELGFTEEMAVKEAERCLSCGGCSACEECLKVCPPECIDLNDQGKIVELNVGAIVLATGFELFDISTLPQYGYGVYPNVLTSMEMERVLDVNGPTGSQIIVPKTGKEVKSVSYVLCAGSRDTEVGCAHCSRVCCLYSLKQAQLLRDRGIDVTIHYIDIRAPGRRYEEFYRATQEKGAMFVKGKVTEIVPNGDQVLVRSEDMMLNRMVEYPADLVILAPPVIATEDSLKLAEALRVPSDEDKFVLEKHPKIDPVSTKREGIYACGMVIGPKDIQSTTAEAEAAAMKVVNFLNGDRIIDPDKAYLAYPDVCTSCEDCVKVCPENAITMMDGLPVINDIICSGCGACIPTCEENALEQQGLTEAQLKASIRGALEGSEAELKIIAFVEKAIAYTAVDLAGLARLSYPSSIRIIPLPSMARLKKEHLLYAFAHGADGVMALEAPSHEGPYGHAHVISEDRLDDYRWEIEDEDVDSSRLWFSRVYVPDWRKLKRVFTTFHDMVDGEGPLDDEVRETLIEEYP
;
A
#
# COMPACT_ATOMS: atom_id res chain seq x y z
N ALA A 1 29.86 32.28 26.19
CA ALA A 1 30.98 33.16 25.78
C ALA A 1 30.56 34.03 24.60
N ILE A 2 30.04 33.41 23.54
CA ILE A 2 29.45 34.10 22.39
C ILE A 2 28.32 35.04 22.81
N ASP A 3 27.39 34.58 23.66
CA ASP A 3 26.32 35.45 24.18
C ASP A 3 26.84 36.68 24.91
N ALA A 4 27.88 36.52 25.73
CA ALA A 4 28.47 37.65 26.46
C ALA A 4 29.10 38.67 25.51
N ALA A 5 29.72 38.22 24.41
CA ALA A 5 30.26 39.10 23.39
C ALA A 5 29.14 39.85 22.63
N ARG A 6 28.07 39.15 22.24
CA ARG A 6 26.87 39.74 21.60
C ARG A 6 26.19 40.75 22.52
N CYS A 7 26.01 40.42 23.80
CA CYS A 7 25.50 41.36 24.79
C CYS A 7 26.40 42.59 24.95
N ALA A 8 27.73 42.41 25.01
CA ALA A 8 28.68 43.52 25.13
C ALA A 8 28.60 44.48 23.94
N SER A 9 28.47 43.96 22.71
CA SER A 9 28.27 44.76 21.50
C SER A 9 26.97 45.57 21.60
N ARG A 10 25.85 44.90 21.92
CA ARG A 10 24.52 45.53 22.01
C ARG A 10 24.37 46.58 23.10
N ILE A 11 25.10 46.46 24.21
CA ILE A 11 25.11 47.50 25.28
C ILE A 11 26.04 48.68 24.97
N GLY A 12 26.63 48.73 23.77
CA GLY A 12 27.37 49.87 23.26
C GLY A 12 28.88 49.82 23.45
N ALA A 13 29.50 48.62 23.50
CA ALA A 13 30.95 48.52 23.37
C ALA A 13 31.37 48.89 21.94
N ASP A 14 32.33 49.81 21.82
CA ASP A 14 32.79 50.30 20.51
C ASP A 14 33.45 49.19 19.67
N GLU A 15 34.14 48.25 20.32
CA GLU A 15 34.80 47.11 19.69
C GLU A 15 34.73 45.89 20.64
N VAL A 16 34.33 44.73 20.10
CA VAL A 16 34.25 43.48 20.86
C VAL A 16 35.03 42.40 20.12
N MET A 17 35.96 41.78 20.83
CA MET A 17 36.82 40.73 20.30
C MET A 17 36.72 39.43 21.12
N VAL A 18 36.72 38.30 20.42
CA VAL A 18 36.79 36.96 21.03
C VAL A 18 38.16 36.38 20.73
N LEU A 19 39.00 36.28 21.76
CA LEU A 19 40.32 35.65 21.68
C LEU A 19 40.16 34.13 21.88
N TYR A 20 40.45 33.34 20.85
CA TYR A 20 40.28 31.90 20.90
C TYR A 20 41.55 31.14 20.48
N ARG A 21 42.01 30.25 21.36
CA ARG A 21 43.30 29.54 21.21
C ARG A 21 43.37 28.47 20.11
N ARG A 22 42.28 28.24 19.37
CA ARG A 22 42.18 27.26 18.26
C ARG A 22 41.51 27.93 17.05
N THR A 23 41.27 27.17 15.99
CA THR A 23 40.50 27.66 14.83
C THR A 23 39.00 27.47 15.04
N GLN A 24 38.20 28.07 14.17
CA GLN A 24 36.74 28.01 14.22
C GLN A 24 36.21 26.57 14.21
N SER A 25 36.81 25.66 13.44
CA SER A 25 36.40 24.25 13.37
C SER A 25 36.52 23.49 14.68
N GLU A 26 37.40 23.92 15.59
CA GLU A 26 37.51 23.32 16.93
C GLU A 26 36.76 24.12 18.00
N MET A 27 36.01 25.16 17.63
CA MET A 27 35.16 25.91 18.56
C MET A 27 33.97 25.04 18.97
N PRO A 28 33.69 24.90 20.27
CA PRO A 28 32.57 24.08 20.75
C PRO A 28 31.21 24.82 20.67
N ALA A 29 31.18 26.03 20.11
CA ALA A 29 29.94 26.78 19.93
C ALA A 29 29.20 26.29 18.68
N TYR A 30 27.87 26.41 18.68
CA TYR A 30 27.07 26.15 17.49
C TYR A 30 27.50 27.10 16.37
N ALA A 31 27.53 26.59 15.12
CA ALA A 31 28.02 27.36 13.98
C ALA A 31 27.16 28.62 13.78
N GLU A 32 25.86 28.49 13.98
CA GLU A 32 24.86 29.54 13.89
C GLU A 32 25.13 30.68 14.88
N ASP A 33 25.54 30.36 16.11
CA ASP A 33 25.88 31.37 17.13
C ASP A 33 27.12 32.18 16.74
N VAL A 34 28.10 31.52 16.10
CA VAL A 34 29.32 32.18 15.61
C VAL A 34 28.98 33.09 14.43
N GLU A 35 28.21 32.60 13.46
CA GLU A 35 27.74 33.40 12.32
C GLU A 35 26.93 34.62 12.77
N HIS A 36 26.04 34.45 13.74
CA HIS A 36 25.31 35.55 14.34
C HIS A 36 26.25 36.57 14.99
N ALA A 37 27.23 36.11 15.77
CA ALA A 37 28.18 37.00 16.42
C ALA A 37 29.05 37.79 15.41
N GLU A 38 29.53 37.14 14.36
CA GLU A 38 30.26 37.80 13.26
C GLU A 38 29.38 38.85 12.56
N SER A 39 28.11 38.52 12.35
CA SER A 39 27.15 39.46 11.77
C SER A 39 26.96 40.70 12.66
N GLU A 40 27.01 40.56 13.99
CA GLU A 40 26.94 41.67 14.95
C GLU A 40 28.25 42.46 15.09
N GLY A 41 29.24 42.22 14.21
CA GLY A 41 30.50 42.95 14.16
C GLY A 41 31.52 42.50 15.20
N ILE A 42 31.33 41.34 15.83
CA ILE A 42 32.29 40.80 16.80
C ILE A 42 33.49 40.20 16.06
N GLU A 43 34.70 40.62 16.45
CA GLU A 43 35.93 40.16 15.83
C GLU A 43 36.43 38.86 16.48
N PHE A 44 36.61 37.80 15.69
CA PHE A 44 37.21 36.55 16.16
C PHE A 44 38.71 36.51 15.88
N ASN A 45 39.50 36.49 16.96
CA ASN A 45 40.95 36.34 16.91
C ASN A 45 41.31 34.87 17.22
N PHE A 46 41.34 34.07 16.16
CA PHE A 46 41.70 32.65 16.23
C PHE A 46 43.19 32.43 16.40
N LEU A 47 43.54 31.29 17.00
CA LEU A 47 44.92 30.93 17.32
C LEU A 47 45.62 31.98 18.20
N VAL A 48 44.87 32.59 19.13
CA VAL A 48 45.38 33.57 20.09
C VAL A 48 45.02 33.11 21.50
N ASN A 49 46.00 33.12 22.40
CA ASN A 49 45.79 32.79 23.81
C ASN A 49 46.29 33.91 24.72
N PRO A 50 45.45 34.49 25.59
CA PRO A 50 45.88 35.43 26.62
C PRO A 50 46.87 34.78 27.60
N VAL A 51 47.99 35.43 27.87
CA VAL A 51 49.00 34.96 28.85
C VAL A 51 49.10 35.88 30.07
N LYS A 52 48.79 37.17 29.93
CA LYS A 52 48.88 38.14 31.04
C LYS A 52 47.99 39.37 30.83
N PHE A 53 47.34 39.82 31.91
CA PHE A 53 46.64 41.10 31.94
C PHE A 53 47.57 42.22 32.43
N ILE A 54 47.55 43.35 31.74
CA ILE A 54 48.35 44.55 32.05
C ILE A 54 47.39 45.68 32.42
N GLY A 55 47.67 46.36 33.52
CA GLY A 55 46.83 47.44 34.00
C GLY A 55 47.50 48.34 35.04
N GLU A 56 46.92 49.52 35.23
CA GLU A 56 47.36 50.52 36.21
C GLU A 56 46.17 50.96 37.08
N ASN A 57 46.42 51.22 38.37
CA ASN A 57 45.42 51.73 39.32
C ASN A 57 44.12 50.88 39.41
N GLY A 58 44.22 49.57 39.21
CA GLY A 58 43.08 48.64 39.29
C GLY A 58 42.20 48.61 38.02
N LYS A 59 42.63 49.25 36.93
CA LYS A 59 41.99 49.16 35.61
C LYS A 59 42.90 48.43 34.63
N ILE A 60 42.31 47.54 33.83
CA ILE A 60 43.02 46.91 32.71
C ILE A 60 43.25 47.95 31.61
N THR A 61 44.41 47.87 30.95
CA THR A 61 44.75 48.70 29.80
C THR A 61 45.10 47.87 28.58
N SER A 62 45.58 46.64 28.77
CA SER A 62 45.91 45.74 27.67
C SER A 62 46.03 44.27 28.12
N ILE A 63 45.99 43.36 27.14
CA ILE A 63 46.20 41.92 27.29
C ILE A 63 47.44 41.53 26.48
N GLU A 64 48.42 40.91 27.15
CA GLU A 64 49.51 40.22 26.48
C GLU A 64 49.01 38.83 26.05
N CYS A 65 49.13 38.55 24.75
CA CYS A 65 48.69 37.32 24.11
C CYS A 65 49.86 36.64 23.40
N VAL A 66 49.74 35.34 23.18
CA VAL A 66 50.68 34.54 22.38
C VAL A 66 49.93 33.93 21.19
N LYS A 67 50.60 33.79 20.04
CA LYS A 67 50.04 33.05 18.91
C LYS A 67 50.12 31.55 19.18
N MET A 68 49.13 30.83 18.67
CA MET A 68 48.98 29.39 18.82
C MET A 68 49.13 28.69 17.47
N GLU A 69 49.53 27.44 17.48
CA GLU A 69 49.41 26.51 16.37
C GLU A 69 48.65 25.25 16.80
N LEU A 70 48.09 24.52 15.82
CA LEU A 70 47.37 23.28 16.11
C LEU A 70 48.34 22.09 16.05
N GLY A 71 48.55 21.45 17.20
CA GLY A 71 49.23 20.16 17.30
C GLY A 71 48.32 18.98 16.97
N GLU A 72 48.75 17.79 17.39
CA GLU A 72 48.02 16.54 17.18
C GLU A 72 46.59 16.58 17.79
N PRO A 73 45.62 15.89 17.16
CA PRO A 73 44.29 15.70 17.74
C PRO A 73 44.35 14.92 19.06
N ASP A 74 43.49 15.29 20.00
CA ASP A 74 43.22 14.49 21.19
C ASP A 74 42.22 13.37 20.89
N GLU A 75 41.86 12.59 21.92
CA GLU A 75 40.93 11.45 21.80
C GLU A 75 39.53 11.83 21.30
N SER A 76 39.15 13.11 21.36
CA SER A 76 37.90 13.64 20.78
C SER A 76 38.04 14.03 19.31
N GLY A 77 39.21 13.87 18.70
CA GLY A 77 39.55 14.36 17.36
C GLY A 77 39.91 15.84 17.32
N ARG A 78 39.82 16.55 18.46
CA ARG A 78 40.06 17.99 18.55
C ARG A 78 41.56 18.29 18.71
N ARG A 79 42.09 19.17 17.87
CA ARG A 79 43.53 19.50 17.90
C ARG A 79 43.96 20.27 19.14
N ARG A 80 45.12 19.91 19.69
CA ARG A 80 45.69 20.60 20.87
C ARG A 80 46.31 21.94 20.46
N PRO A 81 46.05 23.04 21.18
CA PRO A 81 46.66 24.32 20.88
C PRO A 81 48.06 24.39 21.53
N ILE A 82 49.08 24.71 20.74
CA ILE A 82 50.49 24.81 21.16
C ILE A 82 50.93 26.27 21.04
N PRO A 83 51.45 26.91 22.10
CA PRO A 83 52.00 28.27 22.01
C PRO A 83 53.23 28.32 21.10
N ILE A 84 53.29 29.32 20.22
CA ILE A 84 54.48 29.62 19.43
C ILE A 84 55.40 30.49 20.29
N GLU A 85 56.51 29.95 20.77
CA GLU A 85 57.48 30.68 21.60
C GLU A 85 58.00 31.94 20.88
N GLY A 86 58.05 33.08 21.58
CA GLY A 86 58.53 34.36 21.03
C GLY A 86 57.52 35.11 20.16
N SER A 87 56.25 34.67 20.13
CA SER A 87 55.17 35.30 19.36
C SER A 87 54.28 36.23 20.18
N GLU A 88 54.74 36.66 21.35
CA GLU A 88 53.99 37.50 22.27
C GLU A 88 53.69 38.88 21.67
N PHE A 89 52.45 39.34 21.83
CA PHE A 89 52.00 40.65 21.38
C PHE A 89 50.96 41.22 22.34
N ILE A 90 50.76 42.54 22.30
CA ILE A 90 49.86 43.26 23.19
C ILE A 90 48.64 43.71 22.39
N ILE A 91 47.45 43.49 22.97
CA ILE A 91 46.18 44.01 22.48
C ILE A 91 45.65 45.00 23.53
N ASP A 92 45.39 46.24 23.13
CA ASP A 92 44.85 47.27 24.02
C ASP A 92 43.36 47.03 24.26
N VAL A 93 42.96 47.01 25.53
CA VAL A 93 41.55 46.81 25.95
C VAL A 93 41.28 47.59 27.23
N ASP A 94 40.04 48.03 27.42
CA ASP A 94 39.57 48.68 28.65
C ASP A 94 38.78 47.74 29.58
N SER A 95 38.37 46.57 29.07
CA SER A 95 37.64 45.53 29.80
C SER A 95 37.98 44.13 29.26
N ALA A 96 37.86 43.11 30.11
CA ALA A 96 38.03 41.72 29.72
C ALA A 96 37.01 40.82 30.43
N VAL A 97 36.29 39.99 29.66
CA VAL A 97 35.35 39.00 30.17
C VAL A 97 35.97 37.61 30.05
N LEU A 98 36.24 36.96 31.18
CA LEU A 98 36.84 35.64 31.19
C LEU A 98 35.78 34.57 30.92
N ALA A 99 35.89 33.90 29.77
CA ALA A 99 35.12 32.69 29.47
C ALA A 99 35.72 31.49 30.23
N ILE A 100 35.40 31.38 31.52
CA ILE A 100 35.82 30.25 32.35
C ILE A 100 34.90 29.05 32.12
N GLY A 101 35.51 27.85 32.11
CA GLY A 101 34.75 26.60 32.07
C GLY A 101 34.04 26.33 33.40
N GLN A 102 33.21 25.29 33.40
CA GLN A 102 32.55 24.80 34.61
C GLN A 102 33.35 23.64 35.21
N MET A 103 33.22 23.45 36.52
CA MET A 103 33.78 22.32 37.25
C MET A 103 32.69 21.70 38.11
N ILE A 104 32.73 20.39 38.27
CA ILE A 104 31.80 19.68 39.14
C ILE A 104 32.16 19.94 40.61
N ASP A 105 31.18 20.38 41.38
CA ASP A 105 31.25 20.39 42.83
C ASP A 105 31.08 18.96 43.37
N ARG A 106 32.06 18.49 44.12
CA ARG A 106 32.13 17.11 44.64
C ARG A 106 31.83 16.99 46.12
N ASP A 107 31.52 18.08 46.81
CA ASP A 107 31.26 18.03 48.25
C ASP A 107 30.10 17.10 48.61
N SER A 108 29.20 16.85 47.66
CA SER A 108 28.05 15.94 47.77
C SER A 108 28.30 14.51 47.27
N VAL A 109 29.45 14.22 46.64
CA VAL A 109 29.75 12.90 46.06
C VAL A 109 30.48 12.03 47.09
N PRO A 110 29.97 10.82 47.42
CA PRO A 110 30.65 9.90 48.33
C PRO A 110 32.04 9.48 47.85
N LYS A 111 32.98 9.29 48.78
CA LYS A 111 34.41 9.05 48.47
C LYS A 111 34.70 7.71 47.80
N ASP A 112 33.75 6.79 47.85
CA ASP A 112 33.77 5.45 47.28
C ASP A 112 33.15 5.39 45.87
N VAL A 113 32.67 6.53 45.35
CA VAL A 113 32.26 6.68 43.96
C VAL A 113 33.48 7.01 43.09
N GLU A 114 33.70 6.22 42.04
CA GLU A 114 34.77 6.41 41.07
C GLU A 114 34.51 7.65 40.22
N VAL A 115 35.60 8.38 39.93
CA VAL A 115 35.53 9.63 39.18
C VAL A 115 36.60 9.64 38.11
N SER A 116 36.23 10.12 36.92
CA SER A 116 37.09 10.16 35.74
C SER A 116 38.18 11.23 35.85
N ASP A 117 39.16 11.15 34.93
CA ASP A 117 40.21 12.16 34.76
C ASP A 117 39.66 13.55 34.41
N ARG A 118 38.43 13.63 33.88
CA ARG A 118 37.71 14.89 33.58
C ARG A 118 36.93 15.44 34.78
N ASN A 119 37.15 14.83 35.93
CA ASN A 119 36.51 15.18 37.18
C ASN A 119 35.01 14.82 37.28
N THR A 120 34.47 13.99 36.37
CA THR A 120 33.05 13.55 36.29
C THR A 120 32.83 12.15 36.88
N VAL A 121 31.65 11.89 37.48
CA VAL A 121 31.30 10.58 38.06
C VAL A 121 31.23 9.52 36.98
N VAL A 122 31.87 8.39 37.20
CA VAL A 122 31.84 7.25 36.28
C VAL A 122 30.56 6.45 36.53
N THR A 123 29.80 6.22 35.46
CA THR A 123 28.56 5.45 35.47
C THR A 123 28.54 4.40 34.36
N ASP A 124 27.70 3.38 34.53
CA ASP A 124 27.26 2.56 33.43
C ASP A 124 26.30 3.36 32.52
N SER A 125 26.58 3.36 31.22
CA SER A 125 25.87 4.23 30.27
C SER A 125 24.37 3.94 30.15
N LEU A 126 23.96 2.69 30.41
CA LEU A 126 22.58 2.22 30.29
C LEU A 126 21.83 2.39 31.63
N THR A 127 22.40 1.84 32.69
CA THR A 127 21.77 1.74 34.00
C THR A 127 22.01 2.96 34.88
N LYS A 128 22.97 3.82 34.54
CA LYS A 128 23.39 4.99 35.34
C LYS A 128 23.95 4.64 36.72
N GLU A 129 24.24 3.36 36.98
CA GLU A 129 24.89 2.91 38.20
C GLU A 129 26.32 3.43 38.28
N THR A 130 26.72 3.90 39.47
CA THR A 130 28.12 4.23 39.77
C THR A 130 28.88 3.00 40.27
N SER A 131 30.17 3.16 40.62
CA SER A 131 30.94 2.12 41.33
C SER A 131 30.35 1.72 42.68
N HIS A 132 29.45 2.53 43.27
CA HIS A 132 28.71 2.18 44.47
C HIS A 132 27.29 1.68 44.08
N PRO A 133 26.90 0.44 44.45
CA PRO A 133 25.69 -0.23 43.94
C PRO A 133 24.35 0.35 44.41
N GLN A 134 24.37 1.45 45.17
CA GLN A 134 23.17 2.16 45.64
C GLN A 134 23.14 3.63 45.18
N ILE A 135 24.11 4.03 44.37
CA ILE A 135 24.25 5.41 43.91
C ILE A 135 24.19 5.40 42.39
N PHE A 136 23.29 6.21 41.86
CA PHE A 136 23.09 6.44 40.44
C PHE A 136 23.38 7.92 40.17
N ALA A 137 23.97 8.21 39.02
CA ALA A 137 24.32 9.58 38.64
C ALA A 137 23.91 9.87 37.19
N CYS A 138 23.49 11.10 36.93
CA CYS A 138 23.03 11.53 35.62
C CYS A 138 23.24 13.03 35.42
N GLY A 139 23.21 13.48 34.16
CA GLY A 139 23.35 14.90 33.81
C GLY A 139 24.79 15.38 33.97
N ASP A 140 24.99 16.65 34.32
CA ASP A 140 26.32 17.27 34.24
C ASP A 140 27.37 16.62 35.15
N ILE A 141 26.94 16.00 36.25
CA ILE A 141 27.85 15.30 37.16
C ILE A 141 28.45 14.04 36.53
N GLU A 142 27.77 13.44 35.55
CA GLU A 142 28.17 12.27 34.76
C GLU A 142 28.86 12.71 33.46
N LEU A 143 28.17 13.55 32.69
CA LEU A 143 28.50 13.85 31.29
C LEU A 143 29.46 15.05 31.15
N GLY A 144 29.65 15.85 32.21
CA GLY A 144 30.13 17.22 32.08
C GLY A 144 29.05 18.12 31.49
N PRO A 145 29.37 19.34 31.02
CA PRO A 145 28.38 20.27 30.50
C PRO A 145 27.59 19.65 29.34
N ALA A 146 26.36 19.21 29.62
CA ALA A 146 25.49 18.54 28.67
C ALA A 146 24.31 19.44 28.29
N SER A 147 23.56 19.06 27.26
CA SER A 147 22.30 19.73 26.97
C SER A 147 21.25 19.39 28.04
N VAL A 148 20.29 20.29 28.22
CA VAL A 148 19.13 20.05 29.11
C VAL A 148 18.40 18.75 28.74
N ILE A 149 18.35 18.42 27.44
CA ILE A 149 17.67 17.22 26.94
C ILE A 149 18.41 15.96 27.38
N GLU A 150 19.75 15.92 27.24
CA GLU A 150 20.57 14.80 27.68
C GLU A 150 20.50 14.61 29.20
N ALA A 151 20.51 15.70 29.96
CA ALA A 151 20.35 15.65 31.41
C ALA A 151 18.98 15.07 31.82
N ILE A 152 17.90 15.46 31.15
CA ILE A 152 16.55 14.91 31.39
C ILE A 152 16.48 13.43 30.99
N GLY A 153 17.06 13.06 29.85
CA GLY A 153 17.13 11.66 29.39
C GLY A 153 17.85 10.78 30.41
N GLY A 154 19.06 11.16 30.81
CA GLY A 154 19.81 10.44 31.84
C GLY A 154 19.10 10.37 33.20
N ALA A 155 18.33 11.40 33.56
CA ALA A 155 17.53 11.40 34.79
C ALA A 155 16.38 10.37 34.74
N LYS A 156 15.75 10.19 33.58
CA LYS A 156 14.73 9.14 33.39
C LYS A 156 15.35 7.75 33.51
N ASP A 157 16.51 7.55 32.87
CA ASP A 157 17.24 6.29 32.95
C ASP A 157 17.65 5.95 34.39
N ALA A 158 18.17 6.92 35.13
CA ALA A 158 18.54 6.75 36.53
C ALA A 158 17.31 6.48 37.41
N ALA A 159 16.20 7.19 37.18
CA ALA A 159 14.96 6.99 37.92
C ALA A 159 14.37 5.58 37.71
N GLU A 160 14.39 5.08 36.48
CA GLU A 160 13.99 3.72 36.15
C GLU A 160 14.90 2.69 36.85
N SER A 161 16.22 2.88 36.78
CA SER A 161 17.16 1.98 37.45
C SER A 161 16.99 1.97 38.97
N ILE A 162 16.79 3.13 39.60
CA ILE A 162 16.48 3.25 41.03
C ILE A 162 15.18 2.50 41.36
N HIS A 163 14.14 2.68 40.53
CA HIS A 163 12.86 2.00 40.72
C HIS A 163 13.01 0.48 40.71
N ARG A 164 13.70 -0.05 39.70
CA ARG A 164 13.96 -1.49 39.55
C ARG A 164 14.84 -2.04 40.68
N TYR A 165 15.89 -1.29 41.04
CA TYR A 165 16.77 -1.63 42.16
C TYR A 165 16.01 -1.78 43.49
N LEU A 166 15.12 -0.83 43.80
CA LEU A 166 14.30 -0.86 45.02
C LEU A 166 13.28 -2.01 45.04
N ARG A 167 12.95 -2.56 43.88
CA ARG A 167 12.00 -3.67 43.72
C ARG A 167 12.68 -5.04 43.58
N GLU A 168 14.01 -5.08 43.66
CA GLU A 168 14.81 -6.28 43.42
C GLU A 168 14.60 -6.87 42.01
N GLU A 169 14.29 -6.01 41.04
CA GLU A 169 14.11 -6.36 39.62
C GLU A 169 15.43 -6.22 38.84
N ASP A 170 15.54 -6.90 37.69
CA ASP A 170 16.69 -6.75 36.80
C ASP A 170 16.70 -5.35 36.16
N ILE A 171 17.70 -4.57 36.53
CA ILE A 171 17.90 -3.18 36.10
C ILE A 171 18.23 -3.03 34.60
N ARG A 172 18.67 -4.11 33.93
CA ARG A 172 19.03 -4.10 32.49
C ARG A 172 17.91 -4.61 31.58
N ALA A 173 16.96 -5.39 32.10
CA ALA A 173 15.99 -6.09 31.26
C ALA A 173 15.13 -5.16 30.40
N GLY A 174 15.09 -5.41 29.08
CA GLY A 174 14.23 -4.68 28.13
C GLY A 174 14.70 -3.27 27.78
N ARG A 175 15.98 -2.96 27.99
CA ARG A 175 16.57 -1.64 27.70
C ARG A 175 17.64 -1.69 26.61
N ASP A 176 17.59 -2.72 25.75
CA ASP A 176 18.55 -2.96 24.67
C ASP A 176 18.21 -2.26 23.35
N ASP A 177 17.19 -1.40 23.31
CA ASP A 177 16.80 -0.72 22.08
C ASP A 177 17.87 0.30 21.64
N PRO A 178 18.44 0.15 20.43
CA PRO A 178 19.41 1.11 19.95
C PRO A 178 18.71 2.43 19.67
N VAL A 179 19.08 3.49 20.39
CA VAL A 179 18.72 4.85 20.01
C VAL A 179 19.31 5.11 18.62
N ILE A 180 18.45 5.09 17.61
CA ILE A 180 18.84 5.45 16.24
C ILE A 180 19.10 6.96 16.25
N LYS A 181 20.37 7.34 16.18
CA LYS A 181 20.75 8.75 16.02
C LYS A 181 20.14 9.29 14.73
N ALA A 182 19.77 10.56 14.71
CA ALA A 182 19.19 11.22 13.55
C ALA A 182 20.03 11.02 12.27
N GLU A 183 21.36 10.98 12.40
CA GLU A 183 22.33 10.72 11.33
C GLU A 183 22.25 9.30 10.72
N ASN A 184 21.59 8.35 11.39
CA ASN A 184 21.47 6.94 11.00
C ASN A 184 20.03 6.54 10.61
N ILE A 185 19.13 7.51 10.45
CA ILE A 185 17.76 7.25 9.96
C ILE A 185 17.84 6.95 8.46
N PRO A 186 17.33 5.81 7.97
CA PRO A 186 17.29 5.52 6.54
C PRO A 186 16.38 6.52 5.82
N THR A 187 16.94 7.29 4.89
CA THR A 187 16.19 8.29 4.09
C THR A 187 15.95 7.85 2.64
N GLU A 188 16.20 6.58 2.34
CA GLU A 188 16.01 6.01 1.00
C GLU A 188 14.52 6.02 0.62
N GLY A 189 14.19 6.70 -0.48
CA GLY A 189 12.81 6.80 -0.98
C GLY A 189 12.01 8.03 -0.53
N PHE A 190 12.62 8.94 0.25
CA PHE A 190 12.00 10.21 0.65
C PHE A 190 12.63 11.40 -0.10
N ASP A 191 11.79 12.34 -0.54
CA ASP A 191 12.27 13.61 -1.09
C ASP A 191 12.78 14.50 0.05
N ILE A 192 14.09 14.75 0.07
CA ILE A 192 14.74 15.53 1.12
C ILE A 192 14.67 17.02 0.76
N ASP A 193 13.72 17.72 1.35
CA ASP A 193 13.62 19.18 1.25
C ASP A 193 14.59 19.90 2.19
N ALA A 194 15.04 21.09 1.81
CA ALA A 194 15.89 21.93 2.65
C ALA A 194 15.10 22.52 3.83
N ARG A 195 15.79 22.75 4.96
CA ARG A 195 15.20 23.40 6.14
C ARG A 195 14.75 24.84 5.82
N GLN A 196 13.62 25.27 6.39
CA GLN A 196 13.25 26.68 6.32
C GLN A 196 14.27 27.51 7.10
N VAL A 197 14.76 28.58 6.47
CA VAL A 197 15.73 29.49 7.10
C VAL A 197 14.99 30.34 8.12
N MET A 198 15.45 30.35 9.38
CA MET A 198 14.88 31.18 10.44
C MET A 198 14.95 32.66 10.03
N PRO A 199 13.81 33.39 9.95
CA PRO A 199 13.84 34.82 9.71
C PRO A 199 14.60 35.53 10.84
N LEU A 200 15.67 36.22 10.46
CA LEU A 200 16.49 36.99 11.39
C LEU A 200 16.12 38.47 11.32
N TYR A 201 16.16 39.13 12.47
CA TYR A 201 16.15 40.59 12.53
C TYR A 201 17.40 41.14 11.81
N ARG A 202 17.24 42.17 10.97
CA ARG A 202 18.34 42.66 10.13
C ARG A 202 19.43 43.34 10.97
N VAL A 203 20.65 42.87 10.75
CA VAL A 203 21.91 43.31 11.38
C VAL A 203 22.16 44.83 11.24
N SER A 204 21.70 45.47 10.16
CA SER A 204 21.87 46.92 9.96
C SER A 204 21.07 47.79 10.93
N ASP A 205 20.10 47.19 11.62
CA ASP A 205 19.14 47.86 12.49
C ASP A 205 19.29 47.45 13.95
N ILE A 206 20.41 46.82 14.34
CA ILE A 206 20.69 46.47 15.75
C ILE A 206 20.78 47.78 16.55
N SER A 207 19.65 48.14 17.13
CA SER A 207 19.57 49.15 18.16
C SER A 207 19.95 48.51 19.50
N ASP A 208 20.24 49.35 20.46
CA ASP A 208 20.48 49.10 21.88
C ASP A 208 19.32 48.39 22.62
N ASP A 209 18.40 47.75 21.89
CA ASP A 209 17.31 46.97 22.40
C ASP A 209 17.63 45.47 22.33
N PHE A 210 17.39 44.75 23.43
CA PHE A 210 17.52 43.29 23.50
C PHE A 210 16.33 42.60 22.78
N SER A 211 15.95 43.14 21.62
CA SER A 211 14.87 42.62 20.78
C SER A 211 15.22 41.24 20.25
N GLU A 212 14.18 40.44 20.02
CA GLU A 212 14.30 39.06 19.60
C GLU A 212 14.97 38.97 18.21
N THR A 213 16.09 38.26 18.12
CA THR A 213 16.85 38.14 16.86
C THR A 213 16.29 37.09 15.92
N GLU A 214 15.64 36.07 16.46
CA GLU A 214 14.93 35.04 15.72
C GLU A 214 13.45 35.40 15.71
N LEU A 215 12.91 35.81 14.57
CA LEU A 215 11.54 36.34 14.50
C LEU A 215 10.47 35.24 14.45
N GLY A 216 10.89 33.98 14.54
CA GLY A 216 10.06 32.81 14.32
C GLY A 216 9.66 32.64 12.86
N PHE A 217 9.09 31.48 12.55
CA PHE A 217 8.52 31.23 11.23
C PHE A 217 7.17 31.96 11.06
N THR A 218 6.92 32.47 9.85
CA THR A 218 5.55 32.80 9.45
C THR A 218 4.72 31.51 9.38
N GLU A 219 3.39 31.62 9.42
CA GLU A 219 2.52 30.44 9.31
C GLU A 219 2.83 29.60 8.05
N GLU A 220 3.07 30.24 6.90
CA GLU A 220 3.45 29.55 5.66
C GLU A 220 4.79 28.81 5.80
N MET A 221 5.78 29.44 6.43
CA MET A 221 7.09 28.81 6.66
C MET A 221 6.99 27.69 7.69
N ALA A 222 6.17 27.84 8.73
CA ALA A 222 5.95 26.81 9.73
C ALA A 222 5.25 25.59 9.11
N VAL A 223 4.27 25.80 8.23
CA VAL A 223 3.63 24.73 7.46
C VAL A 223 4.64 24.02 6.57
N LYS A 224 5.45 24.74 5.80
CA LYS A 224 6.50 24.13 4.95
C LYS A 224 7.58 23.40 5.77
N GLU A 225 7.97 23.94 6.92
CA GLU A 225 8.89 23.27 7.85
C GLU A 225 8.28 21.97 8.41
N ALA A 226 6.98 21.99 8.72
CA ALA A 226 6.24 20.84 9.20
C ALA A 226 5.99 19.79 8.10
N GLU A 227 5.84 20.19 6.83
CA GLU A 227 5.74 19.28 5.68
C GLU A 227 7.04 18.50 5.46
N ARG A 228 8.20 19.02 5.88
CA ARG A 228 9.46 18.26 5.92
C ARG A 228 9.49 17.20 7.03
N CYS A 229 8.57 17.25 8.00
CA CYS A 229 8.46 16.20 9.01
C CYS A 229 8.08 14.90 8.32
N LEU A 230 8.86 13.83 8.52
CA LEU A 230 8.55 12.48 8.01
C LEU A 230 7.25 11.88 8.60
N SER A 231 6.47 12.66 9.36
CA SER A 231 5.10 12.39 9.80
C SER A 231 4.91 10.95 10.31
N CYS A 232 5.57 10.62 11.42
CA CYS A 232 5.36 9.36 12.15
C CYS A 232 3.98 9.27 12.85
N GLY A 233 2.96 9.99 12.37
CA GLY A 233 1.71 10.38 13.06
C GLY A 233 0.74 9.25 13.46
N GLY A 234 1.18 8.39 14.38
CA GLY A 234 0.37 7.46 15.16
C GLY A 234 0.58 7.66 16.67
N CYS A 235 0.49 6.58 17.45
CA CYS A 235 0.86 6.59 18.87
C CYS A 235 2.31 7.08 19.05
N SER A 236 2.53 8.08 19.91
CA SER A 236 3.88 8.61 20.23
C SER A 236 4.49 7.99 21.48
N ALA A 237 3.92 6.89 21.98
CA ALA A 237 4.32 6.21 23.22
C ALA A 237 4.46 7.16 24.44
N CYS A 238 3.61 8.20 24.54
CA CYS A 238 3.66 9.16 25.64
C CYS A 238 3.10 8.62 26.98
N GLU A 239 2.56 7.39 26.97
CA GLU A 239 2.01 6.66 28.13
C GLU A 239 0.83 7.32 28.87
N GLU A 240 0.34 8.48 28.42
CA GLU A 240 -0.79 9.15 29.06
C GLU A 240 -2.07 8.31 29.03
N CYS A 241 -2.27 7.53 27.96
CA CYS A 241 -3.39 6.60 27.87
C CYS A 241 -3.33 5.49 28.92
N LEU A 242 -2.14 5.00 29.29
CA LEU A 242 -1.94 4.00 30.36
C LEU A 242 -2.39 4.56 31.71
N LYS A 243 -1.96 5.79 32.02
CA LYS A 243 -2.23 6.46 33.31
C LYS A 243 -3.71 6.68 33.55
N VAL A 244 -4.48 6.98 32.49
CA VAL A 244 -5.90 7.30 32.61
C VAL A 244 -6.82 6.09 32.48
N CYS A 245 -6.32 4.91 32.11
CA CYS A 245 -7.10 3.70 31.85
C CYS A 245 -7.34 2.91 33.15
N PRO A 246 -8.51 3.01 33.81
CA PRO A 246 -8.74 2.31 35.08
C PRO A 246 -8.71 0.77 35.01
N PRO A 247 -9.10 0.11 33.90
CA PRO A 247 -9.03 -1.35 33.82
C PRO A 247 -7.65 -1.87 33.39
N GLU A 248 -6.66 -0.99 33.18
CA GLU A 248 -5.28 -1.36 32.81
C GLU A 248 -5.20 -2.23 31.53
N CYS A 249 -6.08 -1.99 30.56
CA CYS A 249 -6.20 -2.82 29.35
C CYS A 249 -5.19 -2.51 28.23
N ILE A 250 -4.36 -1.47 28.37
CA ILE A 250 -3.47 -1.02 27.29
C ILE A 250 -2.11 -1.68 27.48
N ASP A 251 -1.69 -2.46 26.48
CA ASP A 251 -0.37 -3.06 26.41
C ASP A 251 0.36 -2.48 25.19
N LEU A 252 1.37 -1.65 25.44
CA LEU A 252 2.19 -1.05 24.37
C LEU A 252 3.15 -2.06 23.74
N ASN A 253 3.32 -3.25 24.34
CA ASN A 253 4.23 -4.29 23.89
C ASN A 253 3.53 -5.43 23.13
N ASP A 254 2.22 -5.31 22.84
CA ASP A 254 1.48 -6.35 22.11
C ASP A 254 2.08 -6.57 20.71
N GLN A 255 2.66 -7.76 20.50
CA GLN A 255 3.30 -8.16 19.24
C GLN A 255 2.29 -8.75 18.24
N GLY A 256 1.01 -8.81 18.59
CA GLY A 256 0.02 -9.61 17.90
C GLY A 256 0.32 -11.10 18.01
N LYS A 257 -0.52 -11.92 17.37
CA LYS A 257 -0.33 -13.38 17.32
C LYS A 257 -0.85 -13.97 16.02
N ILE A 258 -0.11 -14.92 15.47
CA ILE A 258 -0.60 -15.77 14.40
C ILE A 258 -1.46 -16.88 15.03
N VAL A 259 -2.69 -17.01 14.57
CA VAL A 259 -3.61 -18.06 15.02
C VAL A 259 -3.86 -19.01 13.84
N GLU A 260 -3.43 -20.26 14.00
CA GLU A 260 -3.73 -21.30 13.03
C GLU A 260 -5.13 -21.87 13.27
N LEU A 261 -5.99 -21.77 12.26
CA LEU A 261 -7.36 -22.26 12.30
C LEU A 261 -7.59 -23.32 11.22
N ASN A 262 -8.02 -24.51 11.65
CA ASN A 262 -8.49 -25.54 10.73
C ASN A 262 -9.96 -25.30 10.40
N VAL A 263 -10.23 -24.77 9.21
CA VAL A 263 -11.58 -24.43 8.75
C VAL A 263 -11.99 -25.29 7.56
N GLY A 264 -13.27 -25.67 7.52
CA GLY A 264 -13.82 -26.42 6.38
C GLY A 264 -14.30 -25.51 5.25
N ALA A 265 -14.66 -24.26 5.53
CA ALA A 265 -15.16 -23.32 4.54
C ALA A 265 -14.75 -21.88 4.89
N ILE A 266 -14.66 -21.03 3.86
CA ILE A 266 -14.30 -19.60 3.95
C ILE A 266 -15.40 -18.77 3.29
N VAL A 267 -15.79 -17.66 3.92
CA VAL A 267 -16.75 -16.69 3.35
C VAL A 267 -16.09 -15.33 3.21
N LEU A 268 -16.00 -14.84 1.98
CA LEU A 268 -15.54 -13.50 1.64
C LEU A 268 -16.69 -12.50 1.85
N ALA A 269 -16.53 -11.61 2.82
CA ALA A 269 -17.48 -10.54 3.14
C ALA A 269 -16.76 -9.22 3.48
N THR A 270 -15.62 -8.98 2.84
CA THR A 270 -14.67 -7.87 3.12
C THR A 270 -15.16 -6.50 2.66
N GLY A 271 -16.24 -6.43 1.89
CA GLY A 271 -16.92 -5.19 1.55
C GLY A 271 -16.34 -4.50 0.32
N PHE A 272 -16.08 -3.19 0.44
CA PHE A 272 -15.74 -2.30 -0.67
C PHE A 272 -15.03 -1.04 -0.16
N GLU A 273 -14.48 -0.27 -1.09
CA GLU A 273 -14.06 1.12 -0.86
C GLU A 273 -14.63 2.06 -1.94
N LEU A 274 -14.47 3.37 -1.71
CA LEU A 274 -14.81 4.37 -2.71
C LEU A 274 -13.61 4.69 -3.57
N PHE A 275 -13.83 4.82 -4.87
CA PHE A 275 -12.83 5.30 -5.80
C PHE A 275 -12.31 6.68 -5.39
N ASP A 276 -10.99 6.87 -5.45
CA ASP A 276 -10.37 8.14 -5.13
C ASP A 276 -10.70 9.20 -6.19
N ILE A 277 -11.65 10.05 -5.83
CA ILE A 277 -12.16 11.10 -6.69
C ILE A 277 -11.17 12.26 -6.86
N SER A 278 -10.08 12.31 -6.09
CA SER A 278 -9.01 13.30 -6.25
C SER A 278 -8.32 13.19 -7.63
N THR A 279 -8.36 11.99 -8.22
CA THR A 279 -7.83 11.71 -9.57
C THR A 279 -8.66 12.36 -10.70
N LEU A 280 -9.84 12.92 -10.39
CA LEU A 280 -10.72 13.61 -11.32
C LEU A 280 -10.71 15.12 -11.05
N PRO A 281 -9.68 15.86 -11.52
CA PRO A 281 -9.47 17.26 -11.18
C PRO A 281 -10.61 18.18 -11.61
N GLN A 282 -11.39 17.79 -12.62
CA GLN A 282 -12.58 18.53 -13.06
C GLN A 282 -13.63 18.71 -11.97
N TYR A 283 -13.63 17.87 -10.93
CA TYR A 283 -14.55 18.00 -9.80
C TYR A 283 -13.98 18.80 -8.63
N GLY A 284 -12.69 19.16 -8.64
CA GLY A 284 -12.08 20.03 -7.64
C GLY A 284 -12.07 19.47 -6.21
N TYR A 285 -12.23 18.14 -6.04
CA TYR A 285 -12.11 17.49 -4.74
C TYR A 285 -10.67 17.61 -4.21
N GLY A 286 -10.52 17.78 -2.89
CA GLY A 286 -9.22 18.06 -2.26
C GLY A 286 -8.75 19.51 -2.40
N VAL A 287 -9.08 20.18 -3.51
CA VAL A 287 -8.73 21.58 -3.80
C VAL A 287 -9.75 22.54 -3.22
N TYR A 288 -11.04 22.35 -3.50
CA TYR A 288 -12.10 23.23 -3.01
C TYR A 288 -12.65 22.73 -1.68
N PRO A 289 -12.68 23.57 -0.63
CA PRO A 289 -13.18 23.15 0.68
C PRO A 289 -14.67 22.78 0.68
N ASN A 290 -15.40 23.28 -0.31
CA ASN A 290 -16.84 23.10 -0.48
C ASN A 290 -17.20 21.85 -1.31
N VAL A 291 -16.24 21.01 -1.67
CA VAL A 291 -16.47 19.77 -2.43
C VAL A 291 -16.16 18.59 -1.52
N LEU A 292 -17.19 17.78 -1.25
CA LEU A 292 -17.11 16.57 -0.41
C LEU A 292 -17.60 15.35 -1.19
N THR A 293 -17.28 14.17 -0.71
CA THR A 293 -17.88 12.91 -1.11
C THR A 293 -19.18 12.63 -0.36
N SER A 294 -19.99 11.72 -0.90
CA SER A 294 -21.22 11.28 -0.25
C SER A 294 -21.00 10.59 1.09
N MET A 295 -19.85 9.95 1.30
CA MET A 295 -19.50 9.34 2.60
C MET A 295 -19.09 10.38 3.64
N GLU A 296 -18.37 11.43 3.24
CA GLU A 296 -18.13 12.57 4.13
C GLU A 296 -19.45 13.26 4.49
N MET A 297 -20.38 13.38 3.54
CA MET A 297 -21.71 13.91 3.82
C MET A 297 -22.51 13.06 4.81
N GLU A 298 -22.36 11.72 4.80
CA GLU A 298 -22.90 10.87 5.86
C GLU A 298 -22.31 11.23 7.23
N ARG A 299 -21.01 11.48 7.31
CA ARG A 299 -20.35 11.90 8.57
C ARG A 299 -20.84 13.28 9.02
N VAL A 300 -21.09 14.21 8.09
CA VAL A 300 -21.67 15.53 8.39
C VAL A 300 -23.11 15.44 8.88
N LEU A 301 -23.89 14.49 8.36
CA LEU A 301 -25.29 14.27 8.77
C LEU A 301 -25.43 13.47 10.07
N ASP A 302 -24.40 12.74 10.48
CA ASP A 302 -24.40 11.94 11.71
C ASP A 302 -24.31 12.84 12.96
N VAL A 303 -25.18 12.55 13.93
CA VAL A 303 -25.20 13.21 15.24
C VAL A 303 -23.95 12.89 16.05
N ASN A 304 -23.37 11.70 15.86
CA ASN A 304 -22.08 11.31 16.43
C ASN A 304 -20.91 11.59 15.46
N GLY A 305 -21.18 12.32 14.38
CA GLY A 305 -20.19 12.76 13.41
C GLY A 305 -19.32 13.91 13.93
N PRO A 306 -18.25 14.24 13.21
CA PRO A 306 -17.32 15.30 13.62
C PRO A 306 -17.96 16.70 13.69
N THR A 307 -19.08 16.91 12.99
CA THR A 307 -19.83 18.18 13.02
C THR A 307 -21.05 18.14 13.96
N GLY A 308 -21.33 17.02 14.63
CA GLY A 308 -22.52 16.87 15.48
C GLY A 308 -23.84 17.10 14.72
N SER A 309 -23.93 16.64 13.47
CA SER A 309 -25.04 16.90 12.53
C SER A 309 -25.21 18.37 12.10
N GLN A 310 -24.23 19.27 12.34
CA GLN A 310 -24.28 20.64 11.83
C GLN A 310 -23.97 20.67 10.32
N ILE A 311 -24.84 21.30 9.52
CA ILE A 311 -24.66 21.39 8.07
C ILE A 311 -23.80 22.61 7.73
N ILE A 312 -22.50 22.38 7.77
CA ILE A 312 -21.46 23.37 7.50
C ILE A 312 -20.48 22.81 6.46
N VAL A 313 -19.71 23.69 5.84
CA VAL A 313 -18.49 23.31 5.12
C VAL A 313 -17.43 22.94 6.16
N PRO A 314 -16.99 21.67 6.29
CA PRO A 314 -16.18 21.23 7.43
C PRO A 314 -14.86 22.00 7.57
N LYS A 315 -14.19 22.29 6.44
CA LYS A 315 -12.90 23.01 6.44
C LYS A 315 -13.00 24.48 6.85
N THR A 316 -14.14 25.14 6.64
CA THR A 316 -14.29 26.59 6.86
C THR A 316 -15.29 26.96 7.95
N GLY A 317 -16.10 26.00 8.42
CA GLY A 317 -17.19 26.23 9.38
C GLY A 317 -18.37 27.02 8.82
N LYS A 318 -18.37 27.34 7.52
CA LYS A 318 -19.40 28.19 6.92
C LYS A 318 -20.74 27.46 6.82
N GLU A 319 -21.82 28.15 7.14
CA GLU A 319 -23.20 27.65 7.01
C GLU A 319 -23.56 27.36 5.55
N VAL A 320 -24.24 26.23 5.32
CA VAL A 320 -24.65 25.76 3.98
C VAL A 320 -26.15 25.97 3.81
N LYS A 321 -26.55 26.69 2.74
CA LYS A 321 -27.96 26.92 2.37
C LYS A 321 -28.34 26.23 1.07
N SER A 322 -27.37 25.95 0.20
CA SER A 322 -27.57 25.18 -1.04
C SER A 322 -26.55 24.06 -1.22
N VAL A 323 -27.03 22.90 -1.66
CA VAL A 323 -26.24 21.68 -1.90
C VAL A 323 -26.50 21.14 -3.30
N SER A 324 -25.44 20.84 -4.05
CA SER A 324 -25.54 20.16 -5.35
C SER A 324 -24.91 18.76 -5.29
N TYR A 325 -25.68 17.73 -5.63
CA TYR A 325 -25.20 16.36 -5.76
C TYR A 325 -24.78 16.06 -7.19
N VAL A 326 -23.59 15.49 -7.37
CA VAL A 326 -23.09 15.00 -8.65
C VAL A 326 -23.14 13.48 -8.65
N LEU A 327 -24.18 12.92 -9.28
CA LEU A 327 -24.30 11.47 -9.39
C LEU A 327 -23.36 10.92 -10.47
N CYS A 328 -22.97 9.66 -10.30
CA CYS A 328 -22.05 8.97 -11.21
C CYS A 328 -20.73 9.76 -11.39
N ALA A 329 -20.22 10.39 -10.33
CA ALA A 329 -18.96 11.11 -10.36
C ALA A 329 -17.82 10.08 -10.49
N GLY A 330 -17.44 9.75 -11.72
CA GLY A 330 -16.47 8.69 -12.04
C GLY A 330 -17.08 7.30 -12.28
N SER A 331 -18.37 7.07 -12.02
CA SER A 331 -19.05 5.80 -12.35
C SER A 331 -19.72 5.87 -13.72
N ARG A 332 -19.93 4.72 -14.37
CA ARG A 332 -20.44 4.67 -15.75
C ARG A 332 -19.57 5.51 -16.69
N ASP A 333 -18.27 5.48 -16.43
CA ASP A 333 -17.26 6.26 -17.13
C ASP A 333 -16.16 5.31 -17.62
N THR A 334 -16.18 5.06 -18.94
CA THR A 334 -15.22 4.17 -19.59
C THR A 334 -13.82 4.77 -19.69
N GLU A 335 -13.68 6.09 -19.58
CA GLU A 335 -12.37 6.76 -19.65
C GLU A 335 -11.62 6.67 -18.32
N VAL A 336 -12.36 6.66 -17.20
CA VAL A 336 -11.83 6.52 -15.83
C VAL A 336 -11.59 5.04 -15.44
N GLY A 337 -12.07 4.10 -16.25
CA GLY A 337 -11.94 2.66 -15.96
C GLY A 337 -13.00 2.12 -14.98
N CYS A 338 -14.07 2.88 -14.73
CA CYS A 338 -15.21 2.48 -13.89
C CYS A 338 -16.49 2.49 -14.71
N ALA A 339 -16.62 1.52 -15.63
CA ALA A 339 -17.73 1.43 -16.57
C ALA A 339 -19.05 1.00 -15.90
N HIS A 340 -18.97 0.37 -14.73
CA HIS A 340 -20.11 -0.13 -13.98
C HIS A 340 -20.90 0.95 -13.25
N CYS A 341 -22.08 0.55 -12.77
CA CYS A 341 -22.93 1.38 -11.93
C CYS A 341 -22.79 0.93 -10.47
N SER A 342 -22.49 1.86 -9.57
CA SER A 342 -22.41 1.59 -8.13
C SER A 342 -23.75 1.20 -7.48
N ARG A 343 -24.87 1.24 -8.21
CA ARG A 343 -26.24 0.83 -7.84
C ARG A 343 -26.89 1.56 -6.65
N VAL A 344 -26.13 2.01 -5.66
CA VAL A 344 -26.62 2.62 -4.42
C VAL A 344 -26.54 4.15 -4.42
N CYS A 345 -25.77 4.75 -5.34
CA CYS A 345 -25.52 6.19 -5.35
C CYS A 345 -26.74 7.06 -5.57
N CYS A 346 -27.66 6.64 -6.43
CA CYS A 346 -28.95 7.32 -6.56
C CYS A 346 -29.72 7.28 -5.22
N LEU A 347 -29.74 6.14 -4.54
CA LEU A 347 -30.55 5.93 -3.34
C LEU A 347 -30.03 6.70 -2.13
N TYR A 348 -28.72 6.63 -1.83
CA TYR A 348 -28.18 7.39 -0.71
C TYR A 348 -28.28 8.89 -0.95
N SER A 349 -28.12 9.38 -2.20
CA SER A 349 -28.25 10.80 -2.51
C SER A 349 -29.69 11.27 -2.35
N LEU A 350 -30.69 10.46 -2.74
CA LEU A 350 -32.09 10.75 -2.44
C LEU A 350 -32.34 10.83 -0.93
N LYS A 351 -31.76 9.91 -0.15
CA LYS A 351 -31.87 9.92 1.32
C LYS A 351 -31.27 11.18 1.93
N GLN A 352 -30.03 11.49 1.59
CA GLN A 352 -29.33 12.67 2.10
C GLN A 352 -30.06 13.96 1.66
N ALA A 353 -30.55 14.02 0.42
CA ALA A 353 -31.35 15.13 -0.08
C ALA A 353 -32.62 15.35 0.75
N GLN A 354 -33.40 14.31 1.07
CA GLN A 354 -34.58 14.45 1.92
C GLN A 354 -34.23 15.01 3.31
N LEU A 355 -33.15 14.51 3.92
CA LEU A 355 -32.67 14.98 5.23
C LEU A 355 -32.25 16.45 5.22
N LEU A 356 -31.71 16.94 4.10
CA LEU A 356 -31.36 18.34 3.90
C LEU A 356 -32.59 19.21 3.64
N ARG A 357 -33.53 18.74 2.81
CA ARG A 357 -34.80 19.44 2.56
C ARG A 357 -35.62 19.60 3.84
N ASP A 358 -35.64 18.60 4.71
CA ASP A 358 -36.32 18.67 6.03
C ASP A 358 -35.70 19.75 6.95
N ARG A 359 -34.46 20.16 6.69
CA ARG A 359 -33.74 21.23 7.39
C ARG A 359 -33.81 22.59 6.64
N GLY A 360 -34.58 22.68 5.56
CA GLY A 360 -34.76 23.91 4.79
C GLY A 360 -33.62 24.27 3.83
N ILE A 361 -32.73 23.33 3.52
CA ILE A 361 -31.61 23.54 2.60
C ILE A 361 -32.03 23.26 1.16
N ASP A 362 -31.62 24.11 0.22
CA ASP A 362 -31.85 23.90 -1.21
C ASP A 362 -30.98 22.78 -1.77
N VAL A 363 -31.60 21.82 -2.47
CA VAL A 363 -30.90 20.63 -2.97
C VAL A 363 -31.12 20.49 -4.48
N THR A 364 -30.03 20.37 -5.22
CA THR A 364 -30.01 20.03 -6.64
C THR A 364 -29.33 18.68 -6.84
N ILE A 365 -29.88 17.80 -7.66
CA ILE A 365 -29.30 16.50 -8.00
C ILE A 365 -29.04 16.46 -9.51
N HIS A 366 -27.77 16.41 -9.90
CA HIS A 366 -27.32 16.24 -11.28
C HIS A 366 -27.17 14.75 -11.59
N TYR A 367 -27.86 14.26 -12.62
CA TYR A 367 -27.95 12.83 -12.89
C TYR A 367 -28.05 12.51 -14.39
N ILE A 368 -27.60 11.31 -14.77
CA ILE A 368 -27.84 10.74 -16.11
C ILE A 368 -29.18 9.99 -16.10
N ASP A 369 -29.31 9.00 -15.21
CA ASP A 369 -30.53 8.24 -14.95
C ASP A 369 -30.71 8.07 -13.44
N ILE A 370 -31.94 8.24 -12.93
CA ILE A 370 -32.27 7.84 -11.56
C ILE A 370 -32.51 6.34 -11.55
N ARG A 371 -31.61 5.61 -10.89
CA ARG A 371 -31.72 4.16 -10.70
C ARG A 371 -32.22 3.87 -9.30
N ALA A 372 -33.53 3.70 -9.19
CA ALA A 372 -34.22 3.32 -7.96
C ALA A 372 -34.87 1.92 -8.05
N PRO A 373 -34.11 0.84 -8.37
CA PRO A 373 -34.68 -0.49 -8.54
C PRO A 373 -34.90 -1.17 -7.18
N GLY A 374 -36.15 -1.38 -6.79
CA GLY A 374 -36.47 -2.06 -5.54
C GLY A 374 -37.90 -1.77 -5.08
N ARG A 375 -38.33 -2.48 -4.04
CA ARG A 375 -39.65 -2.26 -3.46
C ARG A 375 -39.68 -0.89 -2.77
N ARG A 376 -40.54 0.01 -3.26
CA ARG A 376 -40.74 1.38 -2.76
C ARG A 376 -39.64 2.40 -3.06
N TYR A 377 -38.67 2.07 -3.92
CA TYR A 377 -37.57 2.98 -4.23
C TYR A 377 -37.98 4.08 -5.23
N GLU A 378 -38.88 3.78 -6.17
CA GLU A 378 -39.47 4.80 -7.05
C GLU A 378 -40.34 5.79 -6.26
N GLU A 379 -41.12 5.30 -5.30
CA GLU A 379 -41.90 6.13 -4.39
C GLU A 379 -40.98 7.00 -3.51
N PHE A 380 -39.80 6.49 -3.14
CA PHE A 380 -38.79 7.27 -2.43
C PHE A 380 -38.23 8.41 -3.28
N TYR A 381 -37.97 8.16 -4.58
CA TYR A 381 -37.60 9.20 -5.54
C TYR A 381 -38.69 10.28 -5.65
N ARG A 382 -39.95 9.89 -5.82
CA ARG A 382 -41.09 10.84 -5.88
C ARG A 382 -41.21 11.67 -4.61
N ALA A 383 -41.10 11.05 -3.44
CA ALA A 383 -41.13 11.75 -2.16
C ALA A 383 -40.01 12.81 -2.05
N THR A 384 -38.83 12.53 -2.62
CA THR A 384 -37.74 13.52 -2.69
C THR A 384 -38.09 14.71 -3.58
N GLN A 385 -38.77 14.49 -4.70
CA GLN A 385 -39.29 15.57 -5.56
C GLN A 385 -40.37 16.40 -4.85
N GLU A 386 -41.30 15.75 -4.14
CA GLU A 386 -42.37 16.40 -3.37
C GLU A 386 -41.82 17.27 -2.22
N LYS A 387 -40.67 16.89 -1.64
CA LYS A 387 -39.91 17.71 -0.68
C LYS A 387 -39.17 18.90 -1.32
N GLY A 388 -39.24 19.05 -2.64
CA GLY A 388 -38.72 20.19 -3.37
C GLY A 388 -37.24 20.10 -3.75
N ALA A 389 -36.65 18.90 -3.78
CA ALA A 389 -35.33 18.73 -4.41
C ALA A 389 -35.43 18.91 -5.94
N MET A 390 -34.51 19.66 -6.53
CA MET A 390 -34.44 19.86 -7.97
C MET A 390 -33.61 18.77 -8.64
N PHE A 391 -34.05 18.31 -9.81
CA PHE A 391 -33.37 17.25 -10.57
C PHE A 391 -32.97 17.79 -11.93
N VAL A 392 -31.67 17.74 -12.23
CA VAL A 392 -31.10 18.22 -13.49
C VAL A 392 -30.56 17.02 -14.26
N LYS A 393 -31.16 16.73 -15.40
CA LYS A 393 -30.75 15.59 -16.24
C LYS A 393 -29.57 16.01 -17.12
N GLY A 394 -28.38 15.54 -16.77
CA GLY A 394 -27.15 15.71 -17.52
C GLY A 394 -25.92 15.47 -16.66
N LYS A 395 -24.79 15.20 -17.32
CA LYS A 395 -23.51 14.96 -16.65
C LYS A 395 -22.86 16.31 -16.34
N VAL A 396 -22.37 16.46 -15.11
CA VAL A 396 -21.55 17.62 -14.72
C VAL A 396 -20.22 17.55 -15.45
N THR A 397 -19.84 18.64 -16.11
CA THR A 397 -18.59 18.75 -16.87
C THR A 397 -17.44 19.15 -15.96
N GLU A 398 -17.65 20.15 -15.13
CA GLU A 398 -16.63 20.68 -14.21
C GLU A 398 -17.28 21.45 -13.04
N ILE A 399 -16.49 21.62 -11.97
CA ILE A 399 -16.80 22.47 -10.83
C ILE A 399 -15.73 23.55 -10.77
N VAL A 400 -16.13 24.82 -10.69
CA VAL A 400 -15.21 25.96 -10.67
C VAL A 400 -15.49 26.86 -9.46
N PRO A 401 -14.48 27.58 -8.93
CA PRO A 401 -14.67 28.43 -7.76
C PRO A 401 -15.52 29.66 -8.12
N ASN A 402 -16.36 30.11 -7.18
CA ASN A 402 -17.21 31.28 -7.32
C ASN A 402 -17.30 32.04 -5.99
N GLY A 403 -16.23 32.75 -5.65
CA GLY A 403 -16.10 33.40 -4.34
C GLY A 403 -16.09 32.36 -3.22
N ASP A 404 -17.00 32.50 -2.25
CA ASP A 404 -17.16 31.52 -1.17
C ASP A 404 -18.04 30.31 -1.54
N GLN A 405 -18.59 30.30 -2.75
CA GLN A 405 -19.38 29.22 -3.32
C GLN A 405 -18.59 28.51 -4.41
N VAL A 406 -19.16 27.44 -4.93
CA VAL A 406 -18.70 26.79 -6.16
C VAL A 406 -19.80 26.85 -7.22
N LEU A 407 -19.40 26.85 -8.48
CA LEU A 407 -20.29 26.85 -9.63
C LEU A 407 -20.21 25.48 -10.31
N VAL A 408 -21.34 24.76 -10.33
CA VAL A 408 -21.46 23.47 -10.99
C VAL A 408 -21.87 23.68 -12.44
N ARG A 409 -20.99 23.35 -13.38
CA ARG A 409 -21.27 23.41 -14.82
C ARG A 409 -21.75 22.05 -15.30
N SER A 410 -22.94 22.03 -15.88
CA SER A 410 -23.58 20.81 -16.36
C SER A 410 -24.29 21.07 -17.68
N GLU A 411 -24.41 20.04 -18.49
CA GLU A 411 -25.45 20.03 -19.52
C GLU A 411 -26.81 19.81 -18.84
N ASP A 412 -27.84 20.54 -19.27
CA ASP A 412 -29.24 20.16 -19.03
C ASP A 412 -29.80 19.61 -20.33
N MET A 413 -29.93 18.30 -20.40
CA MET A 413 -30.42 17.58 -21.58
C MET A 413 -31.90 17.82 -21.85
N MET A 414 -32.68 18.26 -20.85
CA MET A 414 -34.09 18.60 -21.03
C MET A 414 -34.25 19.98 -21.67
N LEU A 415 -33.32 20.89 -21.37
CA LEU A 415 -33.28 22.23 -21.95
C LEU A 415 -32.35 22.34 -23.18
N ASN A 416 -31.56 21.29 -23.45
CA ASN A 416 -30.54 21.20 -24.50
C ASN A 416 -29.57 22.40 -24.47
N ARG A 417 -29.05 22.74 -23.28
CA ARG A 417 -28.10 23.84 -23.09
C ARG A 417 -27.17 23.58 -21.91
N MET A 418 -26.02 24.26 -21.91
CA MET A 418 -25.18 24.35 -20.72
C MET A 418 -25.84 25.24 -19.67
N VAL A 419 -25.74 24.83 -18.42
CA VAL A 419 -26.29 25.50 -17.25
C VAL A 419 -25.25 25.56 -16.14
N GLU A 420 -25.33 26.62 -15.35
CA GLU A 420 -24.43 26.87 -14.23
C GLU A 420 -25.27 26.99 -12.95
N TYR A 421 -24.95 26.19 -11.93
CA TYR A 421 -25.65 26.20 -10.64
C TYR A 421 -24.70 26.58 -9.50
N PRO A 422 -24.90 27.74 -8.85
CA PRO A 422 -24.13 28.09 -7.67
C PRO A 422 -24.57 27.22 -6.48
N ALA A 423 -23.60 26.70 -5.73
CA ALA A 423 -23.84 25.90 -4.54
C ALA A 423 -22.87 26.28 -3.41
N ASP A 424 -23.38 26.31 -2.18
CA ASP A 424 -22.53 26.45 -1.00
C ASP A 424 -21.71 25.17 -0.75
N LEU A 425 -22.27 24.01 -1.10
CA LEU A 425 -21.61 22.71 -0.94
C LEU A 425 -21.93 21.80 -2.14
N VAL A 426 -20.93 21.06 -2.62
CA VAL A 426 -21.09 20.03 -3.65
C VAL A 426 -20.74 18.67 -3.08
N ILE A 427 -21.61 17.70 -3.32
CA ILE A 427 -21.45 16.31 -2.89
C ILE A 427 -21.26 15.42 -4.12
N LEU A 428 -20.08 14.84 -4.24
CA LEU A 428 -19.73 13.88 -5.27
C LEU A 428 -20.20 12.48 -4.84
N ALA A 429 -20.68 11.68 -5.78
CA ALA A 429 -21.04 10.29 -5.57
C ALA A 429 -20.05 9.36 -6.30
N PRO A 430 -18.95 8.94 -5.63
CA PRO A 430 -17.90 8.16 -6.28
C PRO A 430 -18.31 6.71 -6.62
N PRO A 431 -17.59 6.04 -7.52
CA PRO A 431 -17.67 4.61 -7.71
C PRO A 431 -17.45 3.82 -6.43
N VAL A 432 -18.19 2.72 -6.31
CA VAL A 432 -17.86 1.62 -5.40
C VAL A 432 -16.89 0.71 -6.15
N ILE A 433 -15.75 0.42 -5.54
CA ILE A 433 -14.72 -0.48 -6.08
C ILE A 433 -14.34 -1.53 -5.02
N ALA A 434 -13.75 -2.64 -5.46
CA ALA A 434 -13.15 -3.59 -4.53
C ALA A 434 -11.89 -3.01 -3.90
N THR A 435 -11.68 -3.30 -2.61
CA THR A 435 -10.45 -2.91 -1.90
C THR A 435 -9.26 -3.69 -2.42
N GLU A 436 -8.07 -3.10 -2.44
CA GLU A 436 -6.83 -3.83 -2.77
C GLU A 436 -6.63 -5.09 -1.91
N ASP A 437 -6.93 -5.03 -0.61
CA ASP A 437 -6.76 -6.17 0.30
C ASP A 437 -7.73 -7.31 -0.01
N SER A 438 -8.95 -7.00 -0.46
CA SER A 438 -9.90 -8.01 -0.95
C SER A 438 -9.39 -8.71 -2.20
N LEU A 439 -8.72 -7.99 -3.11
CA LEU A 439 -8.12 -8.58 -4.31
C LEU A 439 -6.93 -9.49 -3.95
N LYS A 440 -6.04 -9.04 -3.06
CA LYS A 440 -4.92 -9.85 -2.53
C LYS A 440 -5.45 -11.11 -1.83
N LEU A 441 -6.53 -10.99 -1.06
CA LEU A 441 -7.17 -12.13 -0.40
C LEU A 441 -7.79 -13.09 -1.42
N ALA A 442 -8.48 -12.58 -2.44
CA ALA A 442 -9.05 -13.41 -3.51
C ALA A 442 -7.96 -14.18 -4.26
N GLU A 443 -6.82 -13.54 -4.56
CA GLU A 443 -5.65 -14.16 -5.18
C GLU A 443 -5.05 -15.26 -4.29
N ALA A 444 -4.83 -14.98 -3.00
CA ALA A 444 -4.36 -15.97 -2.04
C ALA A 444 -5.30 -17.19 -1.92
N LEU A 445 -6.61 -16.93 -2.08
CA LEU A 445 -7.65 -17.95 -2.11
C LEU A 445 -7.89 -18.54 -3.51
N ARG A 446 -7.14 -18.14 -4.55
CA ARG A 446 -7.33 -18.59 -5.95
C ARG A 446 -8.77 -18.48 -6.42
N VAL A 447 -9.37 -17.32 -6.17
CA VAL A 447 -10.71 -16.98 -6.60
C VAL A 447 -10.62 -15.86 -7.65
N PRO A 448 -11.16 -16.06 -8.87
CA PRO A 448 -11.10 -15.05 -9.92
C PRO A 448 -11.94 -13.82 -9.58
N SER A 449 -11.58 -12.69 -10.19
CA SER A 449 -12.40 -11.48 -10.23
C SER A 449 -13.00 -11.23 -11.61
N ASP A 450 -14.12 -10.50 -11.66
CA ASP A 450 -14.77 -10.05 -12.88
C ASP A 450 -14.10 -8.82 -13.51
N GLU A 451 -14.65 -8.33 -14.63
CA GLU A 451 -14.12 -7.17 -15.35
C GLU A 451 -14.13 -5.86 -14.55
N ASP A 452 -14.99 -5.76 -13.55
CA ASP A 452 -15.12 -4.62 -12.65
C ASP A 452 -14.29 -4.82 -11.36
N LYS A 453 -13.47 -5.89 -11.31
CA LYS A 453 -12.60 -6.30 -10.21
C LYS A 453 -13.34 -6.73 -8.93
N PHE A 454 -14.54 -7.26 -9.05
CA PHE A 454 -15.23 -7.91 -7.93
C PHE A 454 -15.04 -9.43 -7.96
N VAL A 455 -15.14 -10.09 -6.81
CA VAL A 455 -15.05 -11.56 -6.73
C VAL A 455 -16.14 -12.18 -7.60
N LEU A 456 -15.72 -13.04 -8.52
CA LEU A 456 -16.61 -13.67 -9.50
C LEU A 456 -17.36 -14.84 -8.86
N GLU A 457 -18.69 -14.80 -8.93
CA GLU A 457 -19.55 -15.89 -8.51
C GLU A 457 -19.46 -17.10 -9.46
N LYS A 458 -19.86 -18.27 -8.95
CA LYS A 458 -19.89 -19.52 -9.72
C LYS A 458 -20.83 -19.41 -10.92
N HIS A 459 -22.03 -18.85 -10.68
CA HIS A 459 -22.99 -18.54 -11.73
C HIS A 459 -23.96 -17.41 -11.31
N PRO A 460 -24.14 -16.34 -12.11
CA PRO A 460 -24.90 -15.13 -11.72
C PRO A 460 -26.36 -15.35 -11.26
N LYS A 461 -27.02 -16.40 -11.77
CA LYS A 461 -28.43 -16.70 -11.45
C LYS A 461 -28.66 -17.92 -10.55
N ILE A 462 -27.96 -19.02 -10.82
CA ILE A 462 -28.21 -20.33 -10.20
C ILE A 462 -27.39 -20.48 -8.91
N ASP A 463 -26.18 -19.92 -8.87
CA ASP A 463 -25.27 -20.05 -7.73
C ASP A 463 -24.46 -18.76 -7.48
N PRO A 464 -25.14 -17.68 -7.04
CA PRO A 464 -24.56 -16.34 -6.99
C PRO A 464 -23.65 -16.08 -5.78
N VAL A 465 -23.58 -17.00 -4.82
CA VAL A 465 -22.82 -16.82 -3.55
C VAL A 465 -21.69 -17.83 -3.38
N SER A 466 -21.61 -18.86 -4.24
CA SER A 466 -20.47 -19.77 -4.28
C SER A 466 -19.44 -19.21 -5.25
N THR A 467 -18.15 -19.40 -4.97
CA THR A 467 -17.09 -19.05 -5.93
C THR A 467 -16.81 -20.23 -6.87
N LYS A 468 -15.89 -20.04 -7.83
CA LYS A 468 -15.38 -21.13 -8.67
C LYS A 468 -14.56 -22.16 -7.88
N ARG A 469 -14.10 -21.83 -6.67
CA ARG A 469 -13.39 -22.74 -5.78
C ARG A 469 -14.33 -23.32 -4.72
N GLU A 470 -14.36 -24.64 -4.63
CA GLU A 470 -15.20 -25.33 -3.63
C GLU A 470 -14.73 -25.01 -2.20
N GLY A 471 -15.69 -24.92 -1.28
CA GLY A 471 -15.44 -24.52 0.11
C GLY A 471 -15.23 -23.00 0.29
N ILE A 472 -15.15 -22.22 -0.79
CA ILE A 472 -15.03 -20.75 -0.74
C ILE A 472 -16.30 -20.09 -1.29
N TYR A 473 -16.87 -19.21 -0.48
CA TYR A 473 -18.11 -18.48 -0.75
C TYR A 473 -17.85 -16.98 -0.66
N ALA A 474 -18.75 -16.18 -1.22
CA ALA A 474 -18.68 -14.73 -1.13
C ALA A 474 -20.09 -14.14 -0.96
N CYS A 475 -20.19 -12.99 -0.29
CA CYS A 475 -21.45 -12.27 -0.13
C CYS A 475 -21.23 -10.77 0.08
N GLY A 476 -22.21 -9.95 -0.33
CA GLY A 476 -22.16 -8.51 -0.15
C GLY A 476 -21.36 -7.81 -1.24
N MET A 477 -20.85 -6.60 -0.94
CA MET A 477 -20.25 -5.76 -1.98
C MET A 477 -18.93 -6.28 -2.57
N VAL A 478 -18.34 -7.33 -1.99
CA VAL A 478 -17.17 -8.01 -2.57
C VAL A 478 -17.49 -8.70 -3.91
N ILE A 479 -18.76 -9.08 -4.14
CA ILE A 479 -19.29 -9.58 -5.44
C ILE A 479 -20.02 -8.45 -6.20
N GLY A 480 -19.61 -7.20 -6.01
CA GLY A 480 -20.14 -6.06 -6.75
C GLY A 480 -21.22 -5.24 -6.03
N PRO A 481 -21.51 -4.03 -6.53
CA PRO A 481 -22.26 -3.03 -5.78
C PRO A 481 -23.74 -3.40 -5.57
N LYS A 482 -24.23 -3.27 -4.34
CA LYS A 482 -25.60 -3.62 -3.94
C LYS A 482 -26.01 -2.96 -2.63
N ASP A 483 -27.31 -2.90 -2.36
CA ASP A 483 -27.82 -2.32 -1.11
C ASP A 483 -27.72 -3.29 0.08
N ILE A 484 -28.03 -2.78 1.27
CA ILE A 484 -27.99 -3.55 2.52
C ILE A 484 -28.96 -4.73 2.46
N GLN A 485 -30.17 -4.54 1.90
CA GLN A 485 -31.18 -5.60 1.82
C GLN A 485 -30.70 -6.78 0.97
N SER A 486 -30.12 -6.51 -0.19
CA SER A 486 -29.53 -7.54 -1.05
C SER A 486 -28.33 -8.21 -0.37
N THR A 487 -27.50 -7.43 0.31
CA THR A 487 -26.32 -7.94 1.06
C THR A 487 -26.72 -8.90 2.17
N THR A 488 -27.75 -8.58 2.96
CA THR A 488 -28.24 -9.46 4.01
C THR A 488 -28.77 -10.78 3.43
N ALA A 489 -29.54 -10.72 2.34
CA ALA A 489 -30.05 -11.94 1.70
C ALA A 489 -28.92 -12.84 1.15
N GLU A 490 -27.86 -12.25 0.57
CA GLU A 490 -26.68 -13.00 0.12
C GLU A 490 -25.91 -13.62 1.29
N ALA A 491 -25.76 -12.89 2.40
CA ALA A 491 -25.09 -13.43 3.59
C ALA A 491 -25.83 -14.64 4.17
N GLU A 492 -27.17 -14.58 4.23
CA GLU A 492 -28.00 -15.72 4.62
C GLU A 492 -27.85 -16.91 3.65
N ALA A 493 -27.82 -16.64 2.34
CA ALA A 493 -27.63 -17.67 1.33
C ALA A 493 -26.23 -18.32 1.40
N ALA A 494 -25.17 -17.52 1.58
CA ALA A 494 -23.80 -17.99 1.74
C ALA A 494 -23.67 -18.86 3.01
N ALA A 495 -24.25 -18.41 4.14
CA ALA A 495 -24.27 -19.20 5.37
C ALA A 495 -24.95 -20.57 5.16
N MET A 496 -26.08 -20.61 4.45
CA MET A 496 -26.75 -21.89 4.15
C MET A 496 -25.94 -22.80 3.22
N LYS A 497 -25.23 -22.24 2.24
CA LYS A 497 -24.31 -22.99 1.37
C LYS A 497 -23.15 -23.60 2.18
N VAL A 498 -22.59 -22.84 3.11
CA VAL A 498 -21.56 -23.32 4.03
C VAL A 498 -22.09 -24.46 4.91
N VAL A 499 -23.28 -24.31 5.50
CA VAL A 499 -23.91 -25.36 6.31
C VAL A 499 -24.11 -26.64 5.49
N ASN A 500 -24.59 -26.53 4.26
CA ASN A 500 -24.78 -27.69 3.38
C ASN A 500 -23.45 -28.35 2.99
N PHE A 501 -22.41 -27.55 2.76
CA PHE A 501 -21.08 -28.06 2.44
C PHE A 501 -20.42 -28.79 3.62
N LEU A 502 -20.60 -28.28 4.84
CA LEU A 502 -20.01 -28.87 6.04
C LEU A 502 -20.78 -30.10 6.56
N ASN A 503 -22.11 -30.14 6.38
CA ASN A 503 -22.96 -31.22 6.92
C ASN A 503 -23.37 -32.28 5.88
N GLY A 504 -23.10 -32.07 4.60
CA GLY A 504 -23.50 -32.97 3.52
C GLY A 504 -22.50 -34.08 3.24
N ASP A 505 -22.96 -35.13 2.56
CA ASP A 505 -22.06 -36.06 1.87
C ASP A 505 -21.17 -35.27 0.90
N ARG A 506 -19.87 -35.57 0.89
CA ARG A 506 -18.96 -34.94 -0.08
C ARG A 506 -19.26 -35.47 -1.46
N ILE A 507 -19.72 -34.58 -2.34
CA ILE A 507 -19.84 -34.86 -3.77
C ILE A 507 -18.44 -34.75 -4.34
N ILE A 508 -17.86 -35.89 -4.73
CA ILE A 508 -16.57 -35.92 -5.42
C ILE A 508 -16.87 -35.78 -6.92
N ASP A 509 -16.25 -34.79 -7.55
CA ASP A 509 -16.31 -34.64 -9.00
C ASP A 509 -15.74 -35.90 -9.67
N PRO A 510 -16.44 -36.51 -10.66
CA PRO A 510 -15.96 -37.73 -11.31
C PRO A 510 -14.68 -37.53 -12.11
N ASP A 511 -14.23 -36.31 -12.44
CA ASP A 511 -13.10 -36.06 -13.34
C ASP A 511 -11.71 -36.35 -12.68
N LYS A 512 -11.52 -37.53 -12.05
CA LYS A 512 -10.30 -37.91 -11.30
C LYS A 512 -9.35 -38.83 -12.09
N ALA A 513 -8.06 -38.67 -11.83
CA ALA A 513 -7.04 -39.59 -12.33
C ALA A 513 -7.10 -40.93 -11.57
N TYR A 514 -6.86 -42.03 -12.27
CA TYR A 514 -6.80 -43.37 -11.68
C TYR A 514 -5.81 -44.27 -12.44
N LEU A 515 -5.33 -45.31 -11.78
CA LEU A 515 -4.49 -46.34 -12.38
C LEU A 515 -5.37 -47.31 -13.18
N ALA A 516 -5.36 -47.16 -14.51
CA ALA A 516 -6.15 -47.98 -15.42
C ALA A 516 -5.47 -49.30 -15.76
N TYR A 517 -4.14 -49.28 -15.92
CA TYR A 517 -3.34 -50.43 -16.34
C TYR A 517 -2.20 -50.68 -15.34
N PRO A 518 -2.46 -51.38 -14.21
CA PRO A 518 -1.44 -51.66 -13.21
C PRO A 518 -0.28 -52.53 -13.71
N ASP A 519 -0.53 -53.34 -14.73
CA ASP A 519 0.38 -54.32 -15.31
C ASP A 519 1.52 -53.70 -16.13
N VAL A 520 1.33 -52.48 -16.64
CA VAL A 520 2.35 -51.73 -17.37
C VAL A 520 3.06 -50.69 -16.49
N CYS A 521 2.63 -50.51 -15.24
CA CYS A 521 3.24 -49.53 -14.34
C CYS A 521 4.64 -49.98 -13.88
N THR A 522 5.66 -49.17 -14.15
CA THR A 522 7.05 -49.42 -13.76
C THR A 522 7.43 -48.91 -12.37
N SER A 523 6.49 -48.31 -11.64
CA SER A 523 6.72 -47.75 -10.29
C SER A 523 7.80 -46.64 -10.25
N CYS A 524 7.95 -45.85 -11.31
CA CYS A 524 8.96 -44.78 -11.42
C CYS A 524 8.72 -43.54 -10.54
N GLU A 525 7.50 -43.41 -9.98
CA GLU A 525 7.03 -42.33 -9.10
C GLU A 525 6.90 -40.93 -9.75
N ASP A 526 7.06 -40.78 -11.07
CA ASP A 526 6.99 -39.46 -11.70
C ASP A 526 5.60 -38.82 -11.63
N CYS A 527 4.54 -39.66 -11.64
CA CYS A 527 3.17 -39.21 -11.38
C CYS A 527 2.99 -38.62 -9.97
N VAL A 528 3.75 -39.10 -8.97
CA VAL A 528 3.73 -38.57 -7.60
C VAL A 528 4.39 -37.19 -7.59
N LYS A 529 5.56 -37.06 -8.22
CA LYS A 529 6.34 -35.80 -8.24
C LYS A 529 5.61 -34.67 -8.96
N VAL A 530 4.91 -34.97 -10.05
CA VAL A 530 4.21 -33.95 -10.86
C VAL A 530 2.85 -33.54 -10.28
N CYS A 531 2.33 -34.25 -9.27
CA CYS A 531 1.00 -33.97 -8.74
C CYS A 531 1.00 -32.68 -7.91
N PRO A 532 0.31 -31.61 -8.35
CA PRO A 532 0.35 -30.31 -7.66
C PRO A 532 -0.37 -30.33 -6.29
N GLU A 533 -1.28 -31.28 -6.09
CA GLU A 533 -2.06 -31.43 -4.86
C GLU A 533 -1.50 -32.49 -3.91
N ASN A 534 -0.41 -33.18 -4.28
CA ASN A 534 0.10 -34.35 -3.55
C ASN A 534 -0.96 -35.44 -3.33
N ALA A 535 -1.84 -35.64 -4.32
CA ALA A 535 -2.95 -36.59 -4.24
C ALA A 535 -2.53 -38.05 -4.46
N ILE A 536 -1.33 -38.30 -4.98
CA ILE A 536 -0.85 -39.63 -5.38
C ILE A 536 0.19 -40.11 -4.37
N THR A 537 0.02 -41.32 -3.86
CA THR A 537 0.96 -41.96 -2.93
C THR A 537 1.28 -43.38 -3.40
N MET A 538 2.44 -43.94 -3.02
CA MET A 538 2.79 -45.31 -3.38
C MET A 538 2.31 -46.29 -2.31
N MET A 539 1.55 -47.31 -2.70
CA MET A 539 1.17 -48.44 -1.84
C MET A 539 1.40 -49.76 -2.60
N ASP A 540 2.06 -50.72 -1.94
CA ASP A 540 2.41 -52.02 -2.53
C ASP A 540 3.12 -51.93 -3.89
N GLY A 541 3.91 -50.88 -4.09
CA GLY A 541 4.64 -50.61 -5.33
C GLY A 541 3.82 -49.94 -6.43
N LEU A 542 2.53 -49.66 -6.23
CA LEU A 542 1.68 -49.00 -7.22
C LEU A 542 1.21 -47.61 -6.75
N PRO A 543 0.97 -46.67 -7.67
CA PRO A 543 0.40 -45.38 -7.33
C PRO A 543 -1.08 -45.53 -6.95
N VAL A 544 -1.45 -45.02 -5.78
CA VAL A 544 -2.80 -44.90 -5.28
C VAL A 544 -3.18 -43.42 -5.23
N ILE A 545 -4.22 -43.07 -5.97
CA ILE A 545 -4.75 -41.70 -6.06
C ILE A 545 -5.82 -41.52 -4.99
N ASN A 546 -5.72 -40.44 -4.22
CA ASN A 546 -6.76 -40.02 -3.28
C ASN A 546 -7.79 -39.14 -4.00
N ASP A 547 -8.97 -39.69 -4.23
CA ASP A 547 -10.07 -39.01 -4.96
C ASP A 547 -10.54 -37.71 -4.29
N ILE A 548 -10.32 -37.57 -2.97
CA ILE A 548 -10.72 -36.36 -2.22
C ILE A 548 -9.71 -35.23 -2.43
N ILE A 549 -8.42 -35.56 -2.55
CA ILE A 549 -7.34 -34.56 -2.71
C ILE A 549 -7.12 -34.24 -4.19
N CYS A 550 -7.33 -35.21 -5.08
CA CYS A 550 -7.11 -35.03 -6.51
C CYS A 550 -8.02 -33.92 -7.05
N SER A 551 -7.43 -32.82 -7.54
CA SER A 551 -8.19 -31.74 -8.17
C SER A 551 -8.71 -32.08 -9.57
N GLY A 552 -8.20 -33.14 -10.20
CA GLY A 552 -8.61 -33.54 -11.56
C GLY A 552 -7.91 -32.76 -12.68
N CYS A 553 -6.76 -32.13 -12.41
CA CYS A 553 -6.04 -31.35 -13.42
C CYS A 553 -5.45 -32.17 -14.58
N GLY A 554 -5.27 -33.48 -14.41
CA GLY A 554 -4.74 -34.38 -15.43
C GLY A 554 -3.22 -34.33 -15.63
N ALA A 555 -2.47 -33.53 -14.87
CA ALA A 555 -1.02 -33.34 -15.04
C ALA A 555 -0.20 -34.64 -15.05
N CYS A 556 -0.61 -35.63 -14.25
CA CYS A 556 0.06 -36.92 -14.12
C CYS A 556 -0.14 -37.86 -15.32
N ILE A 557 -1.17 -37.64 -16.15
CA ILE A 557 -1.49 -38.55 -17.26
C ILE A 557 -0.41 -38.48 -18.36
N PRO A 558 -0.02 -37.29 -18.88
CA PRO A 558 1.03 -37.20 -19.88
C PRO A 558 2.43 -37.52 -19.36
N THR A 559 2.65 -37.41 -18.04
CA THR A 559 3.94 -37.74 -17.42
C THR A 559 4.20 -39.25 -17.40
N CYS A 560 3.17 -40.09 -17.53
CA CYS A 560 3.34 -41.54 -17.52
C CYS A 560 3.71 -42.05 -18.92
N GLU A 561 5.00 -42.32 -19.14
CA GLU A 561 5.51 -42.86 -20.41
C GLU A 561 4.83 -44.18 -20.81
N GLU A 562 4.52 -45.02 -19.82
CA GLU A 562 3.84 -46.31 -20.02
C GLU A 562 2.32 -46.19 -20.23
N ASN A 563 1.77 -44.97 -20.16
CA ASN A 563 0.34 -44.69 -20.28
C ASN A 563 -0.55 -45.50 -19.29
N ALA A 564 -0.03 -45.79 -18.09
CA ALA A 564 -0.72 -46.60 -17.08
C ALA A 564 -1.93 -45.89 -16.43
N LEU A 565 -1.95 -44.56 -16.46
CA LEU A 565 -2.96 -43.71 -15.84
C LEU A 565 -4.00 -43.22 -16.86
N GLU A 566 -5.26 -43.14 -16.43
CA GLU A 566 -6.35 -42.52 -17.18
C GLU A 566 -7.09 -41.49 -16.30
N GLN A 567 -7.90 -40.65 -16.94
CA GLN A 567 -8.79 -39.73 -16.24
C GLN A 567 -10.25 -40.12 -16.48
N GLN A 568 -11.01 -40.31 -15.40
CA GLN A 568 -12.43 -40.61 -15.48
C GLN A 568 -13.16 -39.47 -16.23
N GLY A 569 -14.04 -39.83 -17.17
CA GLY A 569 -14.76 -38.86 -18.01
C GLY A 569 -13.91 -38.18 -19.10
N LEU A 570 -12.60 -38.41 -19.13
CA LEU A 570 -11.67 -37.83 -20.10
C LEU A 570 -10.54 -38.82 -20.42
N THR A 571 -10.91 -40.06 -20.75
CA THR A 571 -9.94 -41.07 -21.14
C THR A 571 -9.27 -40.70 -22.47
N GLU A 572 -8.13 -41.31 -22.77
CA GLU A 572 -7.41 -41.07 -24.02
C GLU A 572 -8.31 -41.25 -25.25
N ALA A 573 -9.09 -42.34 -25.26
CA ALA A 573 -10.04 -42.63 -26.32
C ALA A 573 -11.17 -41.58 -26.41
N GLN A 574 -11.66 -41.08 -25.27
CA GLN A 574 -12.71 -40.05 -25.23
C GLN A 574 -12.19 -38.69 -25.73
N LEU A 575 -10.96 -38.32 -25.37
CA LEU A 575 -10.34 -37.07 -25.83
C LEU A 575 -10.05 -37.11 -27.33
N LYS A 576 -9.46 -38.20 -27.84
CA LYS A 576 -9.28 -38.41 -29.29
C LYS A 576 -10.61 -38.36 -30.04
N ALA A 577 -11.65 -39.03 -29.53
CA ALA A 577 -12.98 -38.98 -30.14
C ALA A 577 -13.58 -37.56 -30.16
N SER A 578 -13.35 -36.77 -29.11
CA SER A 578 -13.81 -35.38 -29.04
C SER A 578 -13.10 -34.47 -30.06
N ILE A 579 -11.79 -34.65 -30.22
CA ILE A 579 -10.97 -33.95 -31.23
C ILE A 579 -11.51 -34.26 -32.63
N ARG A 580 -11.63 -35.55 -32.96
CA ARG A 580 -12.12 -36.01 -34.25
C ARG A 580 -13.53 -35.49 -34.55
N GLY A 581 -14.45 -35.60 -33.58
CA GLY A 581 -15.83 -35.13 -33.74
C GLY A 581 -15.92 -33.61 -33.97
N ALA A 582 -15.08 -32.82 -33.29
CA ALA A 582 -15.03 -31.37 -33.46
C ALA A 582 -14.54 -30.95 -34.86
N LEU A 583 -13.62 -31.72 -35.45
CA LEU A 583 -13.05 -31.48 -36.78
C LEU A 583 -13.96 -31.98 -37.91
N GLU A 584 -14.50 -33.19 -37.78
CA GLU A 584 -15.43 -33.77 -38.77
C GLU A 584 -16.74 -32.99 -38.86
N GLY A 585 -17.24 -32.46 -37.74
CA GLY A 585 -18.45 -31.64 -37.69
C GLY A 585 -18.28 -30.22 -38.26
N SER A 586 -17.09 -29.82 -38.69
CA SER A 586 -16.80 -28.48 -39.21
C SER A 586 -16.85 -28.43 -40.74
N GLU A 587 -17.68 -27.53 -41.28
CA GLU A 587 -17.72 -27.17 -42.70
C GLU A 587 -16.74 -26.04 -43.08
N ALA A 588 -15.93 -25.55 -42.13
CA ALA A 588 -14.95 -24.51 -42.40
C ALA A 588 -13.79 -25.05 -43.24
N GLU A 589 -13.32 -24.26 -44.21
CA GLU A 589 -12.16 -24.58 -45.05
C GLU A 589 -10.88 -24.70 -44.21
N LEU A 590 -10.70 -23.79 -43.25
CA LEU A 590 -9.65 -23.83 -42.24
C LEU A 590 -10.23 -24.28 -40.89
N LYS A 591 -9.55 -25.18 -40.18
CA LYS A 591 -10.01 -25.72 -38.90
C LYS A 591 -8.97 -25.53 -37.82
N ILE A 592 -9.37 -24.93 -36.70
CA ILE A 592 -8.50 -24.72 -35.54
C ILE A 592 -9.17 -25.33 -34.31
N ILE A 593 -8.48 -26.26 -33.65
CA ILE A 593 -8.93 -26.76 -32.34
C ILE A 593 -8.45 -25.80 -31.26
N ALA A 594 -9.34 -25.29 -30.44
CA ALA A 594 -9.01 -24.55 -29.24
C ALA A 594 -9.34 -25.39 -28.01
N PHE A 595 -8.32 -25.95 -27.37
CA PHE A 595 -8.43 -26.51 -26.04
C PHE A 595 -8.52 -25.37 -25.03
N VAL A 596 -9.51 -25.41 -24.14
CA VAL A 596 -9.80 -24.31 -23.21
C VAL A 596 -9.99 -24.84 -21.79
N GLU A 597 -9.28 -24.28 -20.83
CA GLU A 597 -9.45 -24.59 -19.40
C GLU A 597 -10.90 -24.32 -18.96
N LYS A 598 -11.53 -25.33 -18.32
CA LYS A 598 -12.98 -25.43 -18.13
C LYS A 598 -13.57 -24.45 -17.10
N ALA A 599 -12.80 -24.01 -16.11
CA ALA A 599 -13.31 -23.22 -14.99
C ALA A 599 -13.24 -21.70 -15.21
N ILE A 600 -12.11 -21.19 -15.69
CA ILE A 600 -11.76 -19.78 -15.84
C ILE A 600 -11.74 -19.40 -17.32
N ALA A 601 -10.91 -20.04 -18.14
CA ALA A 601 -10.75 -19.65 -19.55
C ALA A 601 -12.07 -19.85 -20.33
N TYR A 602 -12.78 -20.95 -20.06
CA TYR A 602 -14.10 -21.21 -20.64
C TYR A 602 -15.17 -20.25 -20.12
N THR A 603 -15.06 -19.76 -18.87
CA THR A 603 -15.96 -18.71 -18.37
C THR A 603 -15.77 -17.43 -19.19
N ALA A 604 -14.54 -17.05 -19.54
CA ALA A 604 -14.30 -15.92 -20.43
C ALA A 604 -14.88 -16.15 -21.84
N VAL A 605 -14.76 -17.37 -22.39
CA VAL A 605 -15.39 -17.75 -23.67
C VAL A 605 -16.92 -17.65 -23.58
N ASP A 606 -17.52 -18.13 -22.51
CA ASP A 606 -18.98 -18.09 -22.32
C ASP A 606 -19.48 -16.65 -22.19
N LEU A 607 -18.75 -15.79 -21.47
CA LEU A 607 -19.03 -14.34 -21.44
C LEU A 607 -18.95 -13.70 -22.83
N ALA A 608 -17.93 -14.06 -23.63
CA ALA A 608 -17.83 -13.61 -25.02
C ALA A 608 -19.03 -14.08 -25.86
N GLY A 609 -19.51 -15.30 -25.65
CA GLY A 609 -20.72 -15.85 -26.27
C GLY A 609 -22.00 -15.12 -25.86
N LEU A 610 -22.18 -14.86 -24.56
CA LEU A 610 -23.31 -14.10 -24.01
C LEU A 610 -23.35 -12.66 -24.56
N ALA A 611 -22.18 -12.05 -24.74
CA ALA A 611 -22.03 -10.74 -25.36
C ALA A 611 -22.16 -10.77 -26.89
N ARG A 612 -22.37 -11.95 -27.50
CA ARG A 612 -22.51 -12.16 -28.95
C ARG A 612 -21.29 -11.67 -29.74
N LEU A 613 -20.09 -11.83 -29.18
CA LEU A 613 -18.87 -11.54 -29.93
C LEU A 613 -18.72 -12.51 -31.09
N SER A 614 -18.62 -11.96 -32.30
CA SER A 614 -18.30 -12.76 -33.49
C SER A 614 -16.81 -13.08 -33.52
N TYR A 615 -16.49 -14.37 -33.68
CA TYR A 615 -15.14 -14.90 -33.88
C TYR A 615 -15.12 -15.81 -35.14
N PRO A 616 -13.94 -16.14 -35.69
CA PRO A 616 -13.83 -16.93 -36.92
C PRO A 616 -14.52 -18.31 -36.81
N SER A 617 -15.20 -18.74 -37.87
CA SER A 617 -15.89 -20.03 -37.92
C SER A 617 -14.96 -21.25 -37.92
N SER A 618 -13.65 -21.02 -38.14
CA SER A 618 -12.58 -22.00 -38.07
C SER A 618 -12.33 -22.53 -36.65
N ILE A 619 -12.63 -21.74 -35.61
CA ILE A 619 -12.36 -22.12 -34.21
C ILE A 619 -13.37 -23.16 -33.71
N ARG A 620 -12.87 -24.25 -33.13
CA ARG A 620 -13.65 -25.34 -32.52
C ARG A 620 -13.15 -25.59 -31.10
N ILE A 621 -14.02 -25.33 -30.12
CA ILE A 621 -13.64 -25.32 -28.71
C ILE A 621 -13.86 -26.68 -28.07
N ILE A 622 -12.83 -27.19 -27.38
CA ILE A 622 -12.88 -28.39 -26.56
C ILE A 622 -12.50 -28.00 -25.12
N PRO A 623 -13.46 -28.01 -24.17
CA PRO A 623 -13.14 -27.70 -22.77
C PRO A 623 -12.40 -28.87 -22.12
N LEU A 624 -11.30 -28.57 -21.41
CA LEU A 624 -10.54 -29.53 -20.61
C LEU A 624 -10.38 -29.01 -19.17
N PRO A 625 -10.20 -29.87 -18.15
CA PRO A 625 -9.90 -29.43 -16.79
C PRO A 625 -8.69 -28.49 -16.75
N SER A 626 -7.59 -28.86 -17.39
CA SER A 626 -6.39 -28.02 -17.56
C SER A 626 -5.65 -28.50 -18.80
N MET A 627 -4.85 -27.63 -19.42
CA MET A 627 -3.97 -27.99 -20.53
C MET A 627 -2.86 -28.96 -20.09
N ALA A 628 -2.60 -29.10 -18.79
CA ALA A 628 -1.73 -30.13 -18.23
C ALA A 628 -2.25 -31.55 -18.48
N ARG A 629 -3.49 -31.72 -18.95
CA ARG A 629 -4.00 -33.01 -19.42
C ARG A 629 -3.52 -33.36 -20.84
N LEU A 630 -3.13 -32.37 -21.65
CA LEU A 630 -2.72 -32.61 -23.03
C LEU A 630 -1.39 -33.35 -23.07
N LYS A 631 -1.32 -34.31 -24.00
CA LYS A 631 -0.07 -34.93 -24.46
C LYS A 631 0.26 -34.42 -25.85
N LYS A 632 1.52 -34.51 -26.28
CA LYS A 632 1.93 -34.19 -27.65
C LYS A 632 1.08 -34.94 -28.68
N GLU A 633 0.82 -36.22 -28.42
CA GLU A 633 0.06 -37.09 -29.31
C GLU A 633 -1.35 -36.54 -29.56
N HIS A 634 -1.94 -35.77 -28.65
CA HIS A 634 -3.23 -35.13 -28.89
C HIS A 634 -3.16 -33.98 -29.89
N LEU A 635 -2.05 -33.24 -29.89
CA LEU A 635 -1.81 -32.16 -30.84
C LEU A 635 -1.58 -32.76 -32.24
N LEU A 636 -0.69 -33.74 -32.34
CA LEU A 636 -0.41 -34.46 -33.58
C LEU A 636 -1.65 -35.18 -34.12
N TYR A 637 -2.43 -35.82 -33.24
CA TYR A 637 -3.71 -36.43 -33.62
C TYR A 637 -4.72 -35.40 -34.16
N ALA A 638 -4.76 -34.18 -33.60
CA ALA A 638 -5.60 -33.13 -34.14
C ALA A 638 -5.17 -32.72 -35.56
N PHE A 639 -3.86 -32.58 -35.80
CA PHE A 639 -3.32 -32.29 -37.14
C PHE A 639 -3.57 -33.44 -38.11
N ALA A 640 -3.33 -34.69 -37.71
CA ALA A 640 -3.63 -35.89 -38.50
C ALA A 640 -5.09 -35.92 -38.98
N HIS A 641 -6.02 -35.46 -38.13
CA HIS A 641 -7.46 -35.51 -38.40
C HIS A 641 -8.10 -34.20 -38.91
N GLY A 642 -7.29 -33.29 -39.45
CA GLY A 642 -7.80 -32.15 -40.22
C GLY A 642 -7.71 -30.79 -39.52
N ALA A 643 -7.04 -30.67 -38.38
CA ALA A 643 -6.71 -29.36 -37.83
C ALA A 643 -5.58 -28.70 -38.66
N ASP A 644 -5.67 -27.39 -38.86
CA ASP A 644 -4.62 -26.54 -39.45
C ASP A 644 -3.86 -25.75 -38.39
N GLY A 645 -4.45 -25.63 -37.20
CA GLY A 645 -3.83 -25.01 -36.02
C GLY A 645 -4.46 -25.52 -34.73
N VAL A 646 -3.70 -25.42 -33.63
CA VAL A 646 -4.15 -25.78 -32.30
C VAL A 646 -3.90 -24.61 -31.34
N MET A 647 -4.91 -24.25 -30.55
CA MET A 647 -4.81 -23.29 -29.46
C MET A 647 -4.96 -24.02 -28.12
N ALA A 648 -4.19 -23.61 -27.14
CA ALA A 648 -4.31 -23.98 -25.74
C ALA A 648 -4.51 -22.71 -24.91
N LEU A 649 -5.71 -22.56 -24.35
CA LEU A 649 -6.10 -21.42 -23.53
C LEU A 649 -6.21 -21.86 -22.07
N GLU A 650 -5.34 -21.31 -21.23
CA GLU A 650 -5.14 -21.75 -19.84
C GLU A 650 -5.44 -20.62 -18.85
N ALA A 651 -5.90 -20.97 -17.66
CA ALA A 651 -6.08 -20.00 -16.58
C ALA A 651 -4.71 -19.54 -16.03
N PRO A 652 -4.59 -18.32 -15.50
CA PRO A 652 -3.39 -17.94 -14.76
C PRO A 652 -3.28 -18.74 -13.44
N SER A 653 -2.06 -19.03 -13.01
CA SER A 653 -1.78 -19.88 -11.83
C SER A 653 -2.36 -19.36 -10.51
N HIS A 654 -2.66 -18.06 -10.42
CA HIS A 654 -3.20 -17.39 -9.24
C HIS A 654 -4.74 -17.22 -9.26
N GLU A 655 -5.43 -17.42 -10.39
CA GLU A 655 -6.91 -17.38 -10.45
C GLU A 655 -7.53 -18.76 -10.71
N GLY A 656 -6.76 -19.69 -11.28
CA GLY A 656 -7.23 -21.01 -11.65
C GLY A 656 -7.34 -21.98 -10.45
N PRO A 657 -8.36 -22.85 -10.43
CA PRO A 657 -8.60 -23.75 -9.31
C PRO A 657 -7.55 -24.87 -9.21
N TYR A 658 -6.72 -25.09 -10.25
CA TYR A 658 -5.72 -26.16 -10.31
C TYR A 658 -4.28 -25.70 -9.99
N GLY A 659 -4.09 -24.42 -9.64
CA GLY A 659 -2.84 -23.88 -9.10
C GLY A 659 -1.60 -24.19 -9.96
N HIS A 660 -0.68 -24.99 -9.41
CA HIS A 660 0.58 -25.30 -10.08
C HIS A 660 0.41 -26.15 -11.36
N ALA A 661 -0.75 -26.79 -11.57
CA ALA A 661 -1.07 -27.42 -12.84
C ALA A 661 -0.98 -26.44 -14.02
N HIS A 662 -1.38 -25.18 -13.83
CA HIS A 662 -1.34 -24.16 -14.88
C HIS A 662 0.09 -23.79 -15.29
N VAL A 663 1.08 -23.96 -14.39
CA VAL A 663 2.50 -23.78 -14.71
C VAL A 663 3.01 -24.98 -15.51
N ILE A 664 2.68 -26.19 -15.06
CA ILE A 664 3.02 -27.44 -15.78
C ILE A 664 2.48 -27.42 -17.22
N SER A 665 1.26 -26.89 -17.43
CA SER A 665 0.67 -26.71 -18.75
C SER A 665 1.54 -25.90 -19.71
N GLU A 666 2.06 -24.77 -19.22
CA GLU A 666 2.82 -23.81 -20.03
C GLU A 666 4.18 -24.38 -20.41
N ASP A 667 4.93 -24.88 -19.41
CA ASP A 667 6.22 -25.51 -19.63
C ASP A 667 6.12 -26.65 -20.66
N ARG A 668 5.09 -27.50 -20.51
CA ARG A 668 4.87 -28.63 -21.41
C ARG A 668 4.47 -28.21 -22.82
N LEU A 669 3.64 -27.17 -22.97
CA LEU A 669 3.26 -26.70 -24.30
C LEU A 669 4.43 -26.02 -25.01
N ASP A 670 5.33 -25.37 -24.28
CA ASP A 670 6.57 -24.85 -24.83
C ASP A 670 7.52 -25.97 -25.28
N ASP A 671 7.62 -27.07 -24.54
CA ASP A 671 8.33 -28.27 -24.99
C ASP A 671 7.69 -28.86 -26.26
N TYR A 672 6.36 -29.00 -26.27
CA TYR A 672 5.62 -29.56 -27.40
C TYR A 672 5.75 -28.72 -28.68
N ARG A 673 5.95 -27.40 -28.59
CA ARG A 673 6.21 -26.57 -29.79
C ARG A 673 7.41 -27.07 -30.58
N TRP A 674 8.47 -27.51 -29.90
CA TRP A 674 9.67 -28.02 -30.55
C TRP A 674 9.46 -29.44 -31.06
N GLU A 675 8.79 -30.28 -30.27
CA GLU A 675 8.58 -31.68 -30.63
C GLU A 675 7.62 -31.88 -31.81
N ILE A 676 6.73 -30.92 -32.12
CA ILE A 676 5.88 -31.01 -33.33
C ILE A 676 6.65 -30.62 -34.60
N GLU A 677 7.73 -29.84 -34.50
CA GLU A 677 8.59 -29.51 -35.65
C GLU A 677 9.36 -30.74 -36.14
N ASP A 678 9.68 -31.68 -35.23
CA ASP A 678 10.30 -32.96 -35.58
C ASP A 678 9.40 -33.83 -36.46
N GLU A 679 8.10 -33.52 -36.51
CA GLU A 679 7.05 -34.22 -37.26
C GLU A 679 6.58 -33.43 -38.49
N ASP A 680 7.41 -32.49 -38.97
CA ASP A 680 7.15 -31.59 -40.11
C ASP A 680 5.91 -30.67 -39.93
N VAL A 681 5.50 -30.39 -38.69
CA VAL A 681 4.46 -29.40 -38.37
C VAL A 681 5.10 -28.11 -37.82
N ASP A 682 4.86 -26.97 -38.50
CA ASP A 682 5.40 -25.68 -38.06
C ASP A 682 4.91 -25.29 -36.65
N SER A 683 5.83 -24.90 -35.76
CA SER A 683 5.52 -24.51 -34.38
C SER A 683 4.61 -23.28 -34.28
N SER A 684 4.54 -22.45 -35.32
CA SER A 684 3.60 -21.33 -35.43
C SER A 684 2.13 -21.78 -35.34
N ARG A 685 1.84 -23.05 -35.69
CA ARG A 685 0.51 -23.66 -35.68
C ARG A 685 0.07 -24.11 -34.29
N LEU A 686 0.91 -23.91 -33.27
CA LEU A 686 0.56 -24.10 -31.86
C LEU A 686 0.57 -22.76 -31.11
N TRP A 687 -0.59 -22.39 -30.58
CA TRP A 687 -0.78 -21.15 -29.83
C TRP A 687 -1.08 -21.42 -28.37
N PHE A 688 -0.31 -20.81 -27.46
CA PHE A 688 -0.61 -20.79 -26.04
C PHE A 688 -0.96 -19.36 -25.58
N SER A 689 -1.97 -19.22 -24.73
CA SER A 689 -2.27 -17.95 -24.07
C SER A 689 -2.94 -18.14 -22.73
N ARG A 690 -2.54 -17.32 -21.76
CA ARG A 690 -3.24 -17.20 -20.48
C ARG A 690 -4.49 -16.32 -20.66
N VAL A 691 -5.62 -16.80 -20.16
CA VAL A 691 -6.92 -16.13 -20.25
C VAL A 691 -7.40 -15.75 -18.86
N TYR A 692 -7.57 -14.44 -18.66
CA TYR A 692 -8.18 -13.86 -17.47
C TYR A 692 -9.66 -13.59 -17.75
N VAL A 693 -10.55 -13.83 -16.78
CA VAL A 693 -11.98 -13.55 -16.95
C VAL A 693 -12.25 -12.07 -17.32
N PRO A 694 -11.61 -11.08 -16.69
CA PRO A 694 -11.75 -9.66 -17.06
C PRO A 694 -11.43 -9.37 -18.54
N ASP A 695 -10.58 -10.19 -19.15
CA ASP A 695 -10.07 -10.01 -20.50
C ASP A 695 -10.94 -10.71 -21.58
N TRP A 696 -12.14 -11.17 -21.24
CA TRP A 696 -13.03 -11.88 -22.17
C TRP A 696 -13.29 -11.11 -23.48
N ARG A 697 -13.32 -9.77 -23.47
CA ARG A 697 -13.47 -8.95 -24.70
C ARG A 697 -12.27 -9.09 -25.66
N LYS A 698 -11.08 -9.38 -25.13
CA LYS A 698 -9.85 -9.56 -25.91
C LYS A 698 -9.82 -10.91 -26.63
N LEU A 699 -10.63 -11.90 -26.21
CA LEU A 699 -10.67 -13.23 -26.85
C LEU A 699 -10.98 -13.17 -28.33
N LYS A 700 -11.85 -12.24 -28.77
CA LYS A 700 -12.10 -12.02 -30.20
C LYS A 700 -10.80 -11.72 -30.93
N ARG A 701 -9.97 -10.84 -30.39
CA ARG A 701 -8.67 -10.48 -30.99
C ARG A 701 -7.75 -11.68 -31.00
N VAL A 702 -7.66 -12.43 -29.89
CA VAL A 702 -6.81 -13.63 -29.80
C VAL A 702 -7.20 -14.67 -30.86
N PHE A 703 -8.49 -14.98 -31.00
CA PHE A 703 -8.99 -15.90 -32.01
C PHE A 703 -8.76 -15.40 -33.44
N THR A 704 -9.04 -14.12 -33.72
CA THR A 704 -8.81 -13.55 -35.06
C THR A 704 -7.34 -13.54 -35.42
N THR A 705 -6.45 -13.11 -34.50
CA THR A 705 -5.02 -13.07 -34.75
C THR A 705 -4.47 -14.45 -35.08
N PHE A 706 -4.83 -15.48 -34.32
CA PHE A 706 -4.33 -16.82 -34.60
C PHE A 706 -4.94 -17.40 -35.89
N HIS A 707 -6.22 -17.14 -36.15
CA HIS A 707 -6.83 -17.50 -37.44
C HIS A 707 -6.08 -16.88 -38.62
N ASP A 708 -5.81 -15.58 -38.59
CA ASP A 708 -5.13 -14.88 -39.68
C ASP A 708 -3.69 -15.38 -39.88
N MET A 709 -3.01 -15.79 -38.81
CA MET A 709 -1.68 -16.41 -38.88
C MET A 709 -1.74 -17.76 -39.62
N VAL A 710 -2.64 -18.65 -39.20
CA VAL A 710 -2.79 -19.98 -39.82
C VAL A 710 -3.30 -19.86 -41.26
N ASP A 711 -4.21 -18.93 -41.54
CA ASP A 711 -4.71 -18.64 -42.89
C ASP A 711 -3.58 -18.13 -43.82
N GLY A 712 -2.67 -17.31 -43.30
CA GLY A 712 -1.50 -16.83 -44.02
C GLY A 712 -0.52 -17.93 -44.45
N GLU A 713 -0.44 -19.01 -43.68
CA GLU A 713 0.36 -20.20 -44.03
C GLU A 713 -0.39 -21.19 -44.92
N GLY A 714 -1.73 -21.18 -44.85
CA GLY A 714 -2.61 -22.10 -45.54
C GLY A 714 -2.80 -23.43 -44.78
N PRO A 715 -3.64 -24.33 -45.33
CA PRO A 715 -3.88 -25.64 -44.74
C PRO A 715 -2.60 -26.47 -44.62
N LEU A 716 -2.53 -27.31 -43.59
CA LEU A 716 -1.41 -28.25 -43.44
C LEU A 716 -1.41 -29.27 -44.60
N ASP A 717 -0.22 -29.56 -45.15
CA ASP A 717 -0.02 -30.45 -46.30
C ASP A 717 -0.63 -31.84 -46.06
N ASP A 718 -1.28 -32.37 -47.08
CA ASP A 718 -1.90 -33.70 -47.04
C ASP A 718 -0.85 -34.81 -46.85
N GLU A 719 0.38 -34.66 -47.37
CA GLU A 719 1.46 -35.65 -47.18
C GLU A 719 1.91 -35.73 -45.71
N VAL A 720 1.99 -34.58 -45.03
CA VAL A 720 2.27 -34.51 -43.59
C VAL A 720 1.13 -35.17 -42.80
N ARG A 721 -0.12 -34.90 -43.16
CA ARG A 721 -1.28 -35.53 -42.50
C ARG A 721 -1.29 -37.04 -42.65
N GLU A 722 -1.01 -37.56 -43.84
CA GLU A 722 -0.94 -39.01 -44.09
C GLU A 722 0.15 -39.65 -43.23
N THR A 723 1.32 -39.02 -43.12
CA THR A 723 2.42 -39.48 -42.25
C THR A 723 2.00 -39.52 -40.79
N LEU A 724 1.39 -38.44 -40.29
CA LEU A 724 0.90 -38.36 -38.92
C LEU A 724 -0.18 -39.41 -38.61
N ILE A 725 -1.05 -39.75 -39.57
CA ILE A 725 -2.05 -40.82 -39.40
C ILE A 725 -1.38 -42.20 -39.24
N GLU A 726 -0.29 -42.45 -39.97
CA GLU A 726 0.44 -43.72 -39.87
C GLU A 726 1.18 -43.86 -38.54
N GLU A 727 1.78 -42.76 -38.06
CA GLU A 727 2.57 -42.76 -36.82
C GLU A 727 1.72 -42.61 -35.55
N TYR A 728 0.61 -41.87 -35.64
CA TYR A 728 -0.28 -41.54 -34.51
C TYR A 728 -1.76 -41.88 -34.79
N PRO A 729 -2.10 -43.19 -34.91
CA PRO A 729 -3.45 -43.64 -35.30
C PRO A 729 -4.59 -43.39 -34.29
#